data_AF-A0A9W8I767-F1
#
_entry.id   AF-A0A9W8I767-F1
#
_cell.length_a   1.000
_cell.length_b   1.000
_cell.length_c   1.000
_cell.angle_alpha   90.00
_cell.angle_beta   90.00
_cell.angle_gamma   90.00
#
_symmetry.space_group_name_H-M   'P 1'
#
loop_
_entity.id
_entity.type
_entity.pdbx_description
1 polymer ?
#
loop_
_entity_poly.entity_id
_entity_poly.type
_entity_poly.pdbx_seq_one_letter_code
_entity_poly.pdbx_strand_id
1 'polypeptide(L)'
;MDLEPGRPVFLEELVQTPSQYIEKTVRVTGTLHSYSPTTDRAELVDGQYLLIIDTQLLGVQQYHKGQTYQLIGTIASTSKSKVAQPDNLFDDAQFSLEIVLKARVLKLADGLDMAVYRKAVDALRQLIKLVSMITLRTLRTLQKARSFSTSSVPRTTSVTLKALGLDSYNLGVYNGKWGGNGDVVESVNPASGDVIGAVQQASASDLNDTLDQAAKAAKIWREIPAPKRGEIVRQMRNALFSKIEPLGKLVSLEMGKILPEGVGEVQEYIDIADYAVGLSRMLNGKVVPSERPGHMMMEVWNPLGVVGIVSAFNFPVAVYGWNSAISLVCGNPVVWKGAPSTSLTSVAVTKILAEVLETNGLPGAICSLASGGADIGHSMAKDKRINLLSFTGSTNVGRKVALTVQERFGKCLLELGGNNAIIVHNDADIDLAVRSTLFAAVGTAGQRCTTTRRLFLHEEIHDTFIERLQKAYSQVKIGNPLETGVLCGPLHTKQAVAAFEQGISDVKAQGGEILYGGNVLNMPGNFVEPTITSIAHDAPVVHREIFAPILHTIKYSDIKDAVAWNNEVGQGLSSSLFTTDPERIFRWIGPSGSDCGIVNVNIPTNGAEIGGAFGGEKETGGGRESGSTAWQQYMRRQTCTINYSGMLPLAQGIKFE
;
A
#
# COMPACT_ATOMS: atom_id res chain seq x y z
N MET A 1 -14.56 -14.99 -34.64
CA MET A 1 -14.20 -15.15 -36.07
C MET A 1 -12.77 -15.63 -36.11
N ASP A 2 -12.60 -16.88 -36.50
CA ASP A 2 -11.34 -17.61 -36.52
C ASP A 2 -10.35 -17.02 -37.53
N LEU A 3 -9.05 -17.04 -37.19
CA LEU A 3 -7.96 -16.70 -38.10
C LEU A 3 -7.12 -17.95 -38.35
N GLU A 4 -7.23 -18.48 -39.57
CA GLU A 4 -6.38 -19.54 -40.12
C GLU A 4 -4.95 -19.06 -40.43
N PRO A 5 -3.95 -19.97 -40.45
CA PRO A 5 -2.57 -19.66 -40.81
C PRO A 5 -2.36 -19.72 -42.33
N GLY A 6 -2.08 -18.56 -42.95
CA GLY A 6 -1.76 -18.43 -44.38
C GLY A 6 -0.31 -18.80 -44.75
N ARG A 7 -0.19 -19.44 -45.92
CA ARG A 7 0.97 -20.09 -46.58
C ARG A 7 2.27 -19.27 -46.76
N PRO A 8 3.42 -19.94 -47.00
CA PRO A 8 4.70 -19.31 -47.33
C PRO A 8 4.71 -18.74 -48.76
N VAL A 9 5.25 -17.53 -48.94
CA VAL A 9 5.49 -16.91 -50.25
C VAL A 9 6.92 -17.22 -50.70
N PHE A 10 7.07 -17.60 -51.97
CA PHE A 10 8.30 -18.03 -52.64
C PHE A 10 9.35 -16.91 -52.77
N LEU A 11 10.62 -17.33 -52.78
CA LEU A 11 11.81 -16.54 -53.10
C LEU A 11 11.87 -16.26 -54.61
N GLU A 12 11.95 -14.99 -55.01
CA GLU A 12 12.50 -14.59 -56.31
C GLU A 12 13.84 -13.87 -56.11
N GLU A 13 14.78 -14.22 -56.99
CA GLU A 13 16.18 -13.82 -57.01
C GLU A 13 16.37 -12.32 -57.30
N LEU A 14 17.30 -11.67 -56.60
CA LEU A 14 17.95 -10.44 -57.07
C LEU A 14 19.44 -10.43 -56.68
N VAL A 15 20.26 -10.77 -57.68
CA VAL A 15 21.52 -10.16 -58.14
C VAL A 15 22.69 -9.96 -57.14
N GLN A 16 23.83 -10.54 -57.54
CA GLN A 16 25.18 -10.41 -56.97
C GLN A 16 25.72 -8.96 -57.01
N THR A 17 26.13 -8.42 -55.85
CA THR A 17 27.26 -7.47 -55.69
C THR A 17 27.86 -7.60 -54.28
N PRO A 18 29.15 -7.25 -54.06
CA PRO A 18 29.88 -7.57 -52.83
C PRO A 18 29.56 -6.60 -51.68
N SER A 19 28.37 -6.75 -51.08
CA SER A 19 28.08 -6.34 -49.70
C SER A 19 26.82 -7.08 -49.26
N GLN A 20 26.93 -8.01 -48.31
CA GLN A 20 25.79 -8.80 -47.84
C GLN A 20 24.92 -7.93 -46.92
N TYR A 21 23.80 -7.43 -47.45
CA TYR A 21 22.73 -6.82 -46.67
C TYR A 21 21.66 -7.88 -46.38
N ILE A 22 21.16 -7.92 -45.14
CA ILE A 22 19.93 -8.63 -44.80
C ILE A 22 18.89 -7.57 -44.50
N GLU A 23 17.93 -7.41 -45.41
CA GLU A 23 16.79 -6.52 -45.22
C GLU A 23 15.57 -7.36 -44.87
N LYS A 24 14.92 -7.05 -43.74
CA LYS A 24 13.70 -7.74 -43.34
C LYS A 24 12.65 -6.71 -42.91
N THR A 25 11.55 -6.69 -43.65
CA THR A 25 10.40 -5.80 -43.39
C THR A 25 9.38 -6.55 -42.53
N VAL A 26 9.00 -5.97 -41.39
CA VAL A 26 7.88 -6.46 -40.58
C VAL A 26 6.79 -5.40 -40.59
N ARG A 27 5.64 -5.74 -41.19
CA ARG A 27 4.47 -4.85 -41.26
C ARG A 27 3.48 -5.21 -40.17
N VAL A 28 3.11 -4.23 -39.35
CA VAL A 28 2.07 -4.37 -38.32
C VAL A 28 1.00 -3.30 -38.56
N THR A 29 -0.24 -3.72 -38.80
CA THR A 29 -1.37 -2.81 -39.07
C THR A 29 -2.31 -2.75 -37.87
N GLY A 30 -2.84 -1.56 -37.56
CA GLY A 30 -3.82 -1.35 -36.51
C GLY A 30 -4.67 -0.09 -36.71
N THR A 31 -5.70 0.08 -35.89
CA THR A 31 -6.63 1.23 -35.93
C THR A 31 -6.59 1.97 -34.58
N LEU A 32 -6.41 3.30 -34.58
CA LEU A 32 -6.25 4.11 -33.37
C LEU A 32 -7.32 5.23 -33.37
N HIS A 33 -8.23 5.26 -32.39
CA HIS A 33 -9.20 6.37 -32.19
C HIS A 33 -8.68 7.48 -31.24
N SER A 34 -8.56 8.72 -31.76
CA SER A 34 -8.32 10.02 -31.09
C SER A 34 -6.96 10.31 -30.41
N TYR A 35 -6.19 11.25 -30.99
CA TYR A 35 -4.86 11.70 -30.56
C TYR A 35 -4.95 12.91 -29.60
N SER A 36 -4.09 12.97 -28.57
CA SER A 36 -3.83 14.16 -27.75
C SER A 36 -2.31 14.36 -27.63
N PRO A 37 -1.78 15.58 -27.85
CA PRO A 37 -0.35 15.80 -28.02
C PRO A 37 0.33 16.12 -26.68
N THR A 38 1.10 15.19 -26.13
CA THR A 38 2.22 15.55 -25.26
C THR A 38 3.28 14.44 -25.35
N THR A 39 4.54 14.87 -25.43
CA THR A 39 5.79 14.09 -25.53
C THR A 39 6.03 13.33 -26.84
N ASP A 40 6.45 14.07 -27.88
CA ASP A 40 7.71 13.87 -28.63
C ASP A 40 7.78 14.89 -29.79
N ARG A 41 9.00 15.26 -30.22
CA ARG A 41 9.22 16.26 -31.28
C ARG A 41 8.59 15.79 -32.60
N ALA A 42 7.57 16.51 -33.08
CA ALA A 42 7.02 16.37 -34.42
C ALA A 42 7.37 17.61 -35.25
N GLU A 43 7.92 17.41 -36.44
CA GLU A 43 8.11 18.48 -37.44
C GLU A 43 7.13 18.30 -38.59
N LEU A 44 6.62 19.43 -39.10
CA LEU A 44 5.68 19.46 -40.21
C LEU A 44 6.47 19.65 -41.52
N VAL A 45 6.39 18.67 -42.41
CA VAL A 45 7.00 18.75 -43.75
C VAL A 45 5.92 18.37 -44.78
N ASP A 46 5.64 19.25 -45.74
CA ASP A 46 4.66 19.05 -46.82
C ASP A 46 3.26 18.59 -46.35
N GLY A 47 2.76 19.13 -45.23
CA GLY A 47 1.39 18.87 -44.74
C GLY A 47 1.18 17.49 -44.11
N GLN A 48 2.26 16.79 -43.74
CA GLN A 48 2.21 15.51 -43.00
C GLN A 48 2.95 15.62 -41.67
N TYR A 49 2.46 14.90 -40.65
CA TYR A 49 3.15 14.77 -39.37
C TYR A 49 4.20 13.66 -39.46
N LEU A 50 5.47 13.99 -39.21
CA LEU A 50 6.56 13.02 -39.12
C LEU A 50 6.91 12.79 -37.66
N LEU A 51 6.72 11.56 -37.17
CA LEU A 51 7.16 11.13 -35.84
C LEU A 51 8.58 10.56 -35.96
N ILE A 52 9.57 11.23 -35.35
CA ILE A 52 10.97 10.80 -35.35
C ILE A 52 11.28 10.20 -33.99
N ILE A 53 11.47 8.88 -33.93
CA ILE A 53 11.92 8.18 -32.71
C ILE A 53 13.40 7.84 -32.89
N ASP A 54 14.27 8.68 -32.34
CA ASP A 54 15.70 8.41 -32.30
C ASP A 54 16.02 7.41 -31.18
N THR A 55 16.46 6.21 -31.55
CA THR A 55 17.05 5.26 -30.61
C THR A 55 18.49 4.96 -31.01
N GLN A 56 19.45 5.58 -30.30
CA GLN A 56 20.86 5.20 -30.40
C GLN A 56 21.13 3.98 -29.53
N LEU A 57 21.65 2.92 -30.14
CA LEU A 57 22.29 1.82 -29.40
C LEU A 57 23.80 2.08 -29.35
N LEU A 58 24.35 2.25 -28.14
CA LEU A 58 25.80 2.22 -27.92
C LEU A 58 26.29 0.78 -28.12
N GLY A 59 27.30 0.61 -28.98
CA GLY A 59 27.69 -0.66 -29.58
C GLY A 59 28.11 -1.77 -28.60
N VAL A 60 27.97 -3.02 -29.05
CA VAL A 60 28.47 -4.22 -28.35
C VAL A 60 29.74 -4.70 -29.05
N GLN A 61 30.88 -4.67 -28.35
CA GLN A 61 32.12 -5.32 -28.80
C GLN A 61 32.23 -6.71 -28.16
N GLN A 62 32.50 -7.74 -28.97
CA GLN A 62 32.85 -9.06 -28.48
C GLN A 62 34.19 -9.49 -29.08
N TYR A 63 35.17 -9.81 -28.23
CA TYR A 63 36.50 -10.22 -28.64
C TYR A 63 36.63 -11.74 -28.68
N HIS A 64 37.02 -12.29 -29.84
CA HIS A 64 37.53 -13.65 -29.92
C HIS A 64 38.64 -13.78 -30.96
N LYS A 65 39.79 -14.32 -30.52
CA LYS A 65 40.95 -14.77 -31.31
C LYS A 65 41.18 -14.03 -32.65
N GLY A 66 41.75 -12.83 -32.57
CA GLY A 66 42.47 -12.22 -33.69
C GLY A 66 41.64 -11.62 -34.82
N GLN A 67 40.30 -11.62 -34.74
CA GLN A 67 39.45 -10.88 -35.68
C GLN A 67 38.46 -9.98 -34.95
N THR A 68 38.32 -8.75 -35.43
CA THR A 68 37.41 -7.73 -34.90
C THR A 68 36.18 -7.68 -35.79
N TYR A 69 35.00 -7.95 -35.24
CA TYR A 69 33.72 -7.76 -35.94
C TYR A 69 32.98 -6.58 -35.31
N GLN A 70 32.51 -5.65 -36.15
CA GLN A 70 31.71 -4.51 -35.71
C GLN A 70 30.32 -4.62 -36.35
N LEU A 71 29.30 -4.88 -35.53
CA LEU A 71 27.91 -4.84 -35.98
C LEU A 71 27.42 -3.40 -35.84
N ILE A 72 27.26 -2.70 -36.96
CA ILE A 72 26.67 -1.37 -37.00
C ILE A 72 25.23 -1.54 -37.48
N GLY A 73 24.29 -1.57 -36.53
CA GLY A 73 22.86 -1.52 -36.81
C GLY A 73 22.37 -0.09 -36.76
N THR A 74 21.63 0.34 -37.79
CA THR A 74 20.86 1.59 -37.75
C THR A 74 19.40 1.21 -37.78
N ILE A 75 18.66 1.49 -36.71
CA ILE A 75 17.21 1.36 -36.69
C ILE A 75 16.65 2.66 -37.25
N ALA A 76 16.10 2.63 -38.45
CA ALA A 76 15.35 3.74 -39.01
C ALA A 76 13.88 3.36 -39.00
N SER A 77 13.09 3.95 -38.11
CA SER A 77 11.63 3.88 -38.17
C SER A 77 11.11 5.05 -39.01
N THR A 78 10.38 4.78 -40.10
CA THR A 78 9.70 5.80 -40.88
C THR A 78 8.20 5.55 -40.85
N SER A 79 7.44 6.44 -40.20
CA SER A 79 5.98 6.48 -40.31
C SER A 79 5.56 7.47 -41.40
N LYS A 80 4.68 7.07 -42.33
CA LYS A 80 4.00 7.99 -43.26
C LYS A 80 2.49 7.95 -42.98
N SER A 81 1.88 9.11 -42.70
CA SER A 81 0.42 9.26 -42.59
C SER A 81 -0.08 10.29 -43.60
N LYS A 82 -1.11 9.94 -44.38
CA LYS A 82 -1.92 10.89 -45.17
C LYS A 82 -3.08 11.39 -44.31
N VAL A 83 -3.22 12.70 -44.15
CA VAL A 83 -4.43 13.32 -43.58
C VAL A 83 -5.02 14.23 -44.65
N ALA A 84 -6.22 13.93 -45.13
CA ALA A 84 -7.03 14.88 -45.88
C ALA A 84 -8.07 15.47 -44.92
N GLN A 85 -8.20 16.81 -44.89
CA GLN A 85 -9.32 17.45 -44.19
C GLN A 85 -10.63 17.09 -44.90
N PRO A 86 -11.64 16.69 -44.12
CA PRO A 86 -12.89 17.43 -44.21
C PRO A 86 -13.54 17.70 -42.85
N ASP A 87 -14.36 18.74 -42.85
CA ASP A 87 -15.21 19.21 -41.76
C ASP A 87 -16.22 18.13 -41.33
N ASN A 88 -15.85 17.33 -40.33
CA ASN A 88 -16.72 16.73 -39.29
C ASN A 88 -15.93 15.62 -38.59
N LEU A 89 -15.62 15.85 -37.31
CA LEU A 89 -14.94 14.90 -36.43
C LEU A 89 -15.88 13.73 -36.13
N PHE A 90 -15.72 12.59 -36.81
CA PHE A 90 -15.91 11.20 -36.32
C PHE A 90 -15.69 10.26 -37.52
N ASP A 91 -14.51 9.64 -37.62
CA ASP A 91 -14.31 8.22 -37.98
C ASP A 91 -12.87 7.90 -38.46
N ASP A 92 -12.41 6.73 -38.01
CA ASP A 92 -11.32 5.85 -38.48
C ASP A 92 -10.09 6.45 -39.19
N ALA A 93 -9.02 6.70 -38.43
CA ALA A 93 -7.66 6.76 -38.96
C ALA A 93 -7.00 5.36 -38.94
N GLN A 94 -6.84 4.76 -40.12
CA GLN A 94 -5.98 3.59 -40.29
C GLN A 94 -4.51 4.02 -40.21
N PHE A 95 -3.72 3.35 -39.37
CA PHE A 95 -2.26 3.51 -39.40
C PHE A 95 -1.60 2.17 -39.75
N SER A 96 -0.62 2.23 -40.65
CA SER A 96 0.29 1.12 -40.91
C SER A 96 1.65 1.46 -40.29
N LEU A 97 2.08 0.68 -39.30
CA LEU A 97 3.44 0.78 -38.78
C LEU A 97 4.30 -0.20 -39.57
N GLU A 98 5.16 0.33 -40.44
CA GLU A 98 6.14 -0.46 -41.17
C GLU A 98 7.50 -0.33 -40.48
N ILE A 99 7.91 -1.39 -39.79
CA ILE A 99 9.21 -1.43 -39.12
C ILE A 99 10.18 -2.09 -40.10
N VAL A 100 11.04 -1.28 -40.72
CA VAL A 100 12.09 -1.75 -41.62
C VAL A 100 13.38 -1.88 -40.82
N LEU A 101 13.81 -3.11 -40.57
CA LEU A 101 15.06 -3.38 -39.90
C LEU A 101 16.15 -3.65 -40.94
N LYS A 102 17.06 -2.69 -41.08
CA LYS A 102 18.26 -2.82 -41.93
C LYS A 102 19.45 -3.22 -41.06
N ALA A 103 19.89 -4.46 -41.20
CA ALA A 103 21.09 -4.95 -40.55
C ALA A 103 22.23 -5.05 -41.56
N ARG A 104 23.35 -4.38 -41.27
CA ARG A 104 24.56 -4.44 -42.08
C ARG A 104 25.60 -5.30 -41.37
N VAL A 105 26.02 -6.40 -41.99
CA VAL A 105 27.14 -7.22 -41.50
C VAL A 105 28.38 -6.81 -42.28
N LEU A 106 29.29 -6.08 -41.64
CA LEU A 106 30.56 -5.67 -42.26
C LEU A 106 31.59 -6.80 -42.16
N LYS A 107 32.08 -7.25 -43.32
CA LYS A 107 33.19 -8.20 -43.44
C LYS A 107 34.51 -7.47 -43.17
N LEU A 108 35.27 -7.88 -42.15
CA LEU A 108 36.65 -7.47 -41.95
C LEU A 108 37.55 -8.70 -42.18
N ALA A 109 38.11 -8.77 -43.39
CA ALA A 109 39.04 -9.81 -43.89
C ALA A 109 38.47 -11.23 -44.11
N ASP A 110 39.23 -12.04 -44.87
CA ASP A 110 38.74 -13.16 -45.67
C ASP A 110 38.37 -14.44 -44.91
N GLY A 111 37.29 -15.08 -45.40
CA GLY A 111 36.69 -16.31 -44.88
C GLY A 111 35.46 -16.06 -44.00
N LEU A 112 34.25 -16.17 -44.55
CA LEU A 112 33.01 -16.07 -43.76
C LEU A 112 32.77 -17.39 -43.02
N ASP A 113 32.98 -17.43 -41.70
CA ASP A 113 32.59 -18.57 -40.88
C ASP A 113 31.05 -18.64 -40.80
N MET A 114 30.48 -19.65 -41.46
CA MET A 114 29.03 -19.88 -41.52
C MET A 114 28.39 -20.17 -40.15
N ALA A 115 29.18 -20.53 -39.12
CA ALA A 115 28.69 -20.67 -37.76
C ALA A 115 28.49 -19.31 -37.07
N VAL A 116 29.38 -18.34 -37.33
CA VAL A 116 29.30 -16.96 -36.83
C VAL A 116 28.14 -16.22 -37.50
N TYR A 117 27.96 -16.40 -38.81
CA TYR A 117 26.83 -15.86 -39.56
C TYR A 117 25.48 -16.34 -39.00
N ARG A 118 25.33 -17.65 -38.73
CA ARG A 118 24.09 -18.19 -38.13
C ARG A 118 23.80 -17.62 -36.74
N LYS A 119 24.81 -17.48 -35.88
CA LYS A 119 24.65 -16.86 -34.56
C LYS A 119 24.21 -15.39 -34.65
N ALA A 120 24.77 -14.63 -35.59
CA ALA A 120 24.36 -13.24 -35.82
C ALA A 120 22.91 -13.14 -36.31
N VAL A 121 22.49 -14.03 -37.22
CA VAL A 121 21.10 -14.10 -37.70
C VAL A 121 20.13 -14.48 -36.57
N ASP A 122 20.49 -15.41 -35.69
CA ASP A 122 19.65 -15.78 -34.56
C ASP A 122 19.57 -14.68 -33.49
N ALA A 123 20.66 -13.96 -33.23
CA ALA A 123 20.64 -12.77 -32.38
C ALA A 123 19.72 -11.68 -32.96
N LEU A 124 19.74 -11.46 -34.27
CA LEU A 124 18.84 -10.53 -34.96
C LEU A 124 17.38 -10.96 -34.84
N ARG A 125 17.09 -12.26 -34.97
CA ARG A 125 15.73 -12.81 -34.77
C ARG A 125 15.23 -12.63 -33.34
N GLN A 126 16.10 -12.78 -32.33
CA GLN A 126 15.76 -12.53 -30.94
C GLN A 126 15.48 -11.04 -30.68
N LEU A 127 16.29 -10.15 -31.27
CA LEU A 127 16.08 -8.71 -31.18
C LEU A 127 14.76 -8.29 -31.84
N ILE A 128 14.43 -8.84 -33.01
CA ILE A 128 13.13 -8.62 -33.68
C ILE A 128 11.97 -9.05 -32.77
N LYS A 129 12.04 -10.24 -32.18
CA LYS A 129 11.01 -10.71 -31.23
C LYS A 129 10.87 -9.79 -30.03
N LEU A 130 11.98 -9.29 -29.49
CA LEU A 130 11.99 -8.39 -28.35
C LEU A 130 11.34 -7.04 -28.70
N VAL A 131 11.71 -6.44 -29.83
CA VAL A 131 11.13 -5.17 -30.30
C VAL A 131 9.64 -5.33 -30.59
N SER A 132 9.22 -6.39 -31.30
CA SER A 132 7.80 -6.65 -31.54
C SER A 132 7.01 -6.86 -30.25
N MET A 133 7.57 -7.54 -29.24
CA MET A 133 6.94 -7.66 -27.93
C MET A 133 6.81 -6.33 -27.20
N ILE A 134 7.83 -5.48 -27.24
CA ILE A 134 7.79 -4.14 -26.63
C ILE A 134 6.73 -3.29 -27.32
N THR A 135 6.71 -3.24 -28.65
CA THR A 135 5.71 -2.47 -29.42
C THR A 135 4.28 -2.96 -29.17
N LEU A 136 4.05 -4.27 -29.14
CA LEU A 136 2.74 -4.86 -28.80
C LEU A 136 2.31 -4.56 -27.36
N ARG A 137 3.26 -4.54 -26.41
CA ARG A 137 2.99 -4.14 -25.02
C ARG A 137 2.57 -2.68 -24.95
N THR A 138 3.35 -1.77 -25.55
CA THR A 138 3.04 -0.34 -25.58
C THR A 138 1.67 -0.06 -26.22
N LEU A 139 1.34 -0.74 -27.33
CA LEU A 139 0.03 -0.61 -27.99
C LEU A 139 -1.13 -1.10 -27.13
N ARG A 140 -0.97 -2.21 -26.39
CA ARG A 140 -1.99 -2.71 -25.45
C ARG A 140 -2.19 -1.78 -24.26
N THR A 141 -1.12 -1.21 -23.73
CA THR A 141 -1.19 -0.20 -22.66
C THR A 141 -1.92 1.05 -23.14
N LEU A 142 -1.63 1.52 -24.35
CA LEU A 142 -2.31 2.67 -24.97
C LEU A 142 -3.80 2.40 -25.27
N GLN A 143 -4.14 1.20 -25.74
CA GLN A 143 -5.55 0.81 -25.95
C GLN A 143 -6.35 0.76 -24.65
N LYS A 144 -5.76 0.19 -23.58
CA LYS A 144 -6.40 0.16 -22.25
C LYS A 144 -6.51 1.55 -21.64
N ALA A 145 -5.47 2.39 -21.73
CA ALA A 145 -5.53 3.78 -21.28
C ALA A 145 -6.65 4.59 -21.98
N ARG A 146 -6.96 4.28 -23.24
CA ARG A 146 -8.05 4.91 -24.00
C ARG A 146 -9.45 4.47 -23.60
N SER A 147 -9.68 3.20 -23.24
CA SER A 147 -11.00 2.78 -22.75
C SER A 147 -11.39 3.45 -21.43
N PHE A 148 -10.40 3.92 -20.67
CA PHE A 148 -10.59 4.71 -19.44
C PHE A 148 -10.73 6.22 -19.68
N SER A 149 -10.41 6.71 -20.89
CA SER A 149 -10.51 8.13 -21.25
C SER A 149 -11.96 8.59 -21.54
N THR A 150 -12.91 7.66 -21.68
CA THR A 150 -14.29 7.96 -22.10
C THR A 150 -15.26 8.18 -20.94
N SER A 151 -14.86 7.91 -19.69
CA SER A 151 -15.62 8.34 -18.51
C SER A 151 -15.24 9.77 -18.15
N SER A 152 -16.19 10.70 -18.17
CA SER A 152 -15.96 12.09 -17.79
C SER A 152 -15.74 12.20 -16.28
N VAL A 153 -14.49 11.99 -15.84
CA VAL A 153 -14.08 12.24 -14.45
C VAL A 153 -14.41 13.70 -14.09
N PRO A 154 -15.11 13.96 -12.97
CA PRO A 154 -15.46 15.33 -12.57
C PRO A 154 -14.24 16.27 -12.53
N ARG A 155 -14.42 17.54 -12.92
CA ARG A 155 -13.32 18.52 -13.01
C ARG A 155 -12.56 18.68 -11.68
N THR A 156 -13.27 18.63 -10.55
CA THR A 156 -12.69 18.71 -9.19
C THR A 156 -11.81 17.50 -8.85
N THR A 157 -12.26 16.29 -9.22
CA THR A 157 -11.45 15.06 -9.12
C THR A 157 -10.20 15.17 -9.99
N SER A 158 -10.32 15.64 -11.23
CA SER A 158 -9.17 15.82 -12.13
C SER A 158 -8.11 16.78 -11.57
N VAL A 159 -8.51 17.90 -10.94
CA VAL A 159 -7.57 18.83 -10.29
C VAL A 159 -6.82 18.17 -9.14
N THR A 160 -7.52 17.39 -8.31
CA THR A 160 -6.92 16.67 -7.17
C THR A 160 -5.90 15.64 -7.63
N LEU A 161 -6.24 14.82 -8.63
CA LEU A 161 -5.35 13.81 -9.20
C LEU A 161 -4.08 14.44 -9.80
N LYS A 162 -4.22 15.50 -10.60
CA LYS A 162 -3.07 16.20 -11.20
C LYS A 162 -2.14 16.80 -10.16
N ALA A 163 -2.66 17.33 -9.05
CA ALA A 163 -1.84 17.88 -7.98
C ALA A 163 -0.93 16.85 -7.30
N LEU A 164 -1.27 15.56 -7.42
CA LEU A 164 -0.54 14.39 -6.92
C LEU A 164 0.24 13.63 -8.01
N GLY A 165 0.28 14.17 -9.24
CA GLY A 165 0.95 13.51 -10.36
C GLY A 165 0.28 12.20 -10.78
N LEU A 166 -1.03 12.10 -10.57
CA LEU A 166 -1.86 10.97 -11.01
C LEU A 166 -2.59 11.30 -12.31
N ASP A 167 -2.73 10.29 -13.15
CA ASP A 167 -3.50 10.31 -14.39
C ASP A 167 -4.75 9.42 -14.27
N SER A 168 -5.57 9.34 -15.32
CA SER A 168 -6.68 8.37 -15.37
C SER A 168 -6.20 6.91 -15.36
N TYR A 169 -4.96 6.67 -15.79
CA TYR A 169 -4.30 5.36 -15.80
C TYR A 169 -2.90 5.49 -15.20
N ASN A 170 -2.60 4.68 -14.19
CA ASN A 170 -1.36 4.79 -13.42
C ASN A 170 -0.63 3.45 -13.36
N LEU A 171 0.69 3.51 -13.28
CA LEU A 171 1.55 2.36 -13.04
C LEU A 171 1.59 2.07 -11.53
N GLY A 172 1.36 0.83 -11.14
CA GLY A 172 1.25 0.40 -9.74
C GLY A 172 2.51 -0.26 -9.17
N VAL A 173 3.62 -0.24 -9.90
CA VAL A 173 4.93 -0.74 -9.42
C VAL A 173 5.94 0.39 -9.43
N TYR A 174 6.68 0.53 -8.33
CA TYR A 174 7.83 1.42 -8.23
C TYR A 174 8.96 0.72 -7.51
N ASN A 175 10.13 0.66 -8.13
CA ASN A 175 11.35 0.10 -7.54
C ASN A 175 12.59 0.97 -7.89
N GLY A 176 12.38 2.29 -7.99
CA GLY A 176 13.28 3.26 -8.62
C GLY A 176 12.93 3.58 -10.06
N LYS A 177 12.03 2.81 -10.67
CA LYS A 177 11.36 3.10 -11.93
C LYS A 177 9.90 2.69 -11.82
N TRP A 178 9.02 3.43 -12.50
CA TRP A 178 7.59 3.09 -12.58
C TRP A 178 7.34 1.98 -13.60
N GLY A 179 6.46 1.03 -13.25
CA GLY A 179 6.11 -0.11 -14.10
C GLY A 179 4.82 -0.81 -13.65
N GLY A 180 4.57 -1.98 -14.21
CA GLY A 180 3.42 -2.82 -13.88
C GLY A 180 3.01 -3.66 -15.09
N ASN A 181 2.91 -4.97 -14.90
CA ASN A 181 2.51 -5.92 -15.95
C ASN A 181 1.38 -6.85 -15.49
N GLY A 182 0.79 -6.59 -14.33
CA GLY A 182 -0.36 -7.32 -13.81
C GLY A 182 -1.69 -6.79 -14.33
N ASP A 183 -2.75 -7.20 -13.65
CA ASP A 183 -4.12 -6.78 -13.94
C ASP A 183 -4.33 -5.29 -13.65
N VAL A 184 -5.32 -4.71 -14.33
CA VAL A 184 -5.70 -3.31 -14.10
C VAL A 184 -6.87 -3.30 -13.14
N VAL A 185 -6.76 -2.54 -12.06
CA VAL A 185 -7.84 -2.33 -11.10
C VAL A 185 -8.38 -0.91 -11.22
N GLU A 186 -9.70 -0.79 -11.18
CA GLU A 186 -10.39 0.50 -11.08
C GLU A 186 -10.50 0.91 -9.62
N SER A 187 -10.15 2.16 -9.35
CA SER A 187 -10.46 2.83 -8.09
C SER A 187 -11.80 3.51 -8.21
N VAL A 188 -12.76 3.14 -7.36
CA VAL A 188 -14.14 3.60 -7.41
C VAL A 188 -14.45 4.48 -6.20
N ASN A 189 -15.13 5.60 -6.42
CA ASN A 189 -15.60 6.47 -5.35
C ASN A 189 -16.78 5.80 -4.61
N PRO A 190 -16.67 5.47 -3.31
CA PRO A 190 -17.73 4.80 -2.58
C PRO A 190 -18.98 5.67 -2.35
N ALA A 191 -18.87 6.99 -2.49
CA ALA A 191 -19.97 7.93 -2.29
C ALA A 191 -20.84 8.13 -3.54
N SER A 192 -20.34 7.80 -4.73
CA SER A 192 -21.10 7.94 -5.99
C SER A 192 -21.17 6.66 -6.82
N GLY A 193 -20.18 5.78 -6.69
CA GLY A 193 -20.00 4.61 -7.55
C GLY A 193 -19.20 4.91 -8.82
N ASP A 194 -18.73 6.14 -9.02
CA ASP A 194 -17.97 6.53 -10.21
C ASP A 194 -16.51 6.05 -10.15
N VAL A 195 -15.94 5.72 -11.31
CA VAL A 195 -14.50 5.43 -11.43
C VAL A 195 -13.70 6.73 -11.31
N ILE A 196 -12.73 6.74 -10.39
CA ILE A 196 -11.79 7.84 -10.17
C ILE A 196 -10.62 7.76 -11.17
N GLY A 197 -10.10 6.55 -11.35
CA GLY A 197 -8.96 6.23 -12.20
C GLY A 197 -8.61 4.75 -12.07
N ALA A 198 -7.57 4.32 -12.79
CA ALA A 198 -7.13 2.93 -12.84
C ALA A 198 -5.65 2.80 -12.51
N VAL A 199 -5.27 1.63 -11.96
CA VAL A 199 -3.87 1.29 -11.63
C VAL A 199 -3.53 -0.08 -12.24
N GLN A 200 -2.45 -0.14 -13.01
CA GLN A 200 -1.87 -1.39 -13.47
C GLN A 200 -1.01 -2.03 -12.36
N GLN A 201 -1.46 -3.15 -11.85
CA GLN A 201 -0.86 -3.84 -10.71
C GLN A 201 0.44 -4.56 -11.09
N ALA A 202 1.12 -5.06 -10.06
CA ALA A 202 2.30 -5.91 -10.19
C ALA A 202 1.90 -7.30 -10.71
N SER A 203 2.68 -7.84 -11.63
CA SER A 203 2.76 -9.28 -11.87
C SER A 203 3.74 -9.93 -10.88
N ALA A 204 3.76 -11.27 -10.82
CA ALA A 204 4.75 -12.01 -10.03
C ALA A 204 6.20 -11.67 -10.44
N SER A 205 6.45 -11.40 -11.73
CA SER A 205 7.77 -10.99 -12.20
C SER A 205 8.15 -9.58 -11.72
N ASP A 206 7.19 -8.66 -11.66
CA ASP A 206 7.41 -7.29 -11.18
C ASP A 206 7.71 -7.28 -9.68
N LEU A 207 6.99 -8.12 -8.90
CA LEU A 207 7.30 -8.30 -7.48
C LEU A 207 8.71 -8.86 -7.30
N ASN A 208 9.10 -9.87 -8.08
CA ASN A 208 10.44 -10.46 -7.97
C ASN A 208 11.55 -9.45 -8.26
N ASP A 209 11.43 -8.66 -9.33
CA ASP A 209 12.40 -7.59 -9.64
C ASP A 209 12.43 -6.54 -8.53
N THR A 210 11.25 -6.10 -8.05
CA THR A 210 11.14 -5.15 -6.95
C THR A 210 11.87 -5.63 -5.69
N LEU A 211 11.72 -6.90 -5.32
CA LEU A 211 12.41 -7.50 -4.18
C LEU A 211 13.94 -7.57 -4.40
N ASP A 212 14.39 -7.86 -5.62
CA ASP A 212 15.81 -7.85 -5.96
C ASP A 212 16.40 -6.44 -5.88
N GLN A 213 15.68 -5.41 -6.33
CA GLN A 213 16.13 -4.02 -6.21
C GLN A 213 16.12 -3.56 -4.74
N ALA A 214 15.09 -3.90 -3.96
CA ALA A 214 15.03 -3.58 -2.54
C ALA A 214 16.18 -4.23 -1.76
N ALA A 215 16.54 -5.48 -2.07
CA ALA A 215 17.67 -6.17 -1.46
C ALA A 215 19.02 -5.51 -1.82
N LYS A 216 19.18 -4.96 -3.03
CA LYS A 216 20.37 -4.17 -3.40
C LYS A 216 20.40 -2.84 -2.65
N ALA A 217 19.27 -2.13 -2.59
CA ALA A 217 19.12 -0.88 -1.86
C ALA A 217 19.41 -1.06 -0.36
N ALA A 218 19.00 -2.18 0.24
CA ALA A 218 19.26 -2.50 1.65
C ALA A 218 20.75 -2.45 1.99
N LYS A 219 21.63 -2.88 1.07
CA LYS A 219 23.08 -2.87 1.27
C LYS A 219 23.65 -1.45 1.34
N ILE A 220 23.06 -0.51 0.60
CA ILE A 220 23.47 0.90 0.59
C ILE A 220 22.86 1.61 1.81
N TRP A 221 21.55 1.43 2.02
CA TRP A 221 20.78 2.14 3.02
C TRP A 221 21.24 1.89 4.46
N ARG A 222 21.61 0.65 4.78
CA ARG A 222 22.07 0.28 6.13
C ARG A 222 23.40 0.94 6.54
N GLU A 223 24.25 1.27 5.57
CA GLU A 223 25.55 1.91 5.81
C GLU A 223 25.42 3.43 6.05
N ILE A 224 24.27 4.02 5.69
CA ILE A 224 24.00 5.43 5.98
C ILE A 224 23.68 5.56 7.47
N PRO A 225 24.40 6.41 8.25
CA PRO A 225 24.16 6.58 9.68
C PRO A 225 22.70 6.92 10.01
N ALA A 226 22.16 6.37 11.11
CA ALA A 226 20.76 6.57 11.49
C ALA A 226 20.30 8.03 11.50
N PRO A 227 21.06 9.01 12.04
CA PRO A 227 20.66 10.42 11.98
C PRO A 227 20.55 10.99 10.56
N LYS A 228 21.37 10.49 9.60
CA LYS A 228 21.27 10.89 8.18
C LYS A 228 20.07 10.24 7.51
N ARG A 229 19.67 9.03 7.93
CA ARG A 229 18.40 8.43 7.51
C ARG A 229 17.20 9.22 8.05
N GLY A 230 17.29 9.69 9.30
CA GLY A 230 16.32 10.61 9.89
C GLY A 230 16.15 11.91 9.08
N GLU A 231 17.23 12.48 8.53
CA GLU A 231 17.14 13.65 7.65
C GLU A 231 16.33 13.37 6.37
N ILE A 232 16.48 12.18 5.76
CA ILE A 232 15.65 11.79 4.61
C ILE A 232 14.17 11.71 4.99
N VAL A 233 13.86 11.10 6.15
CA VAL A 233 12.48 11.02 6.67
C VAL A 233 11.91 12.42 6.96
N ARG A 234 12.73 13.36 7.47
CA ARG A 234 12.33 14.77 7.65
C ARG A 234 11.99 15.46 6.32
N GLN A 235 12.69 15.14 5.24
CA GLN A 235 12.37 15.68 3.92
C GLN A 235 11.09 15.06 3.35
N MET A 236 10.88 13.75 3.56
CA MET A 236 9.61 13.08 3.24
C MET A 236 8.43 13.72 3.97
N ARG A 237 8.60 14.04 5.27
CA ARG A 237 7.64 14.81 6.07
C ARG A 237 7.28 16.14 5.40
N ASN A 238 8.26 16.91 4.94
CA ASN A 238 8.00 18.20 4.28
C ASN A 238 7.27 18.02 2.94
N ALA A 239 7.65 17.00 2.17
CA ALA A 239 7.02 16.69 0.90
C ALA A 239 5.53 16.30 1.11
N LEU A 240 5.24 15.46 2.10
CA LEU A 240 3.88 15.13 2.53
C LEU A 240 3.09 16.36 2.96
N PHE A 241 3.68 17.21 3.81
CA PHE A 241 3.04 18.45 4.26
C PHE A 241 2.67 19.37 3.10
N SER A 242 3.54 19.49 2.09
CA SER A 242 3.26 20.29 0.88
C SER A 242 2.09 19.77 0.04
N LYS A 243 1.67 18.51 0.26
CA LYS A 243 0.59 17.83 -0.45
C LYS A 243 -0.55 17.38 0.47
N ILE A 244 -0.61 17.89 1.70
CA ILE A 244 -1.56 17.42 2.72
C ILE A 244 -3.02 17.54 2.28
N GLU A 245 -3.41 18.69 1.72
CA GLU A 245 -4.77 18.91 1.24
C GLU A 245 -5.17 18.03 0.05
N PRO A 246 -4.42 17.99 -1.07
CA PRO A 246 -4.81 17.14 -2.20
C PRO A 246 -4.76 15.65 -1.83
N LEU A 247 -3.81 15.22 -1.00
CA LEU A 247 -3.77 13.83 -0.55
C LEU A 247 -4.94 13.48 0.37
N GLY A 248 -5.28 14.35 1.33
CA GLY A 248 -6.46 14.15 2.19
C GLY A 248 -7.78 14.13 1.40
N LYS A 249 -7.90 14.95 0.35
CA LYS A 249 -9.02 14.90 -0.59
C LYS A 249 -9.07 13.57 -1.36
N LEU A 250 -7.91 13.07 -1.83
CA LEU A 250 -7.85 11.76 -2.50
C LEU A 250 -8.27 10.63 -1.56
N VAL A 251 -7.79 10.61 -0.32
CA VAL A 251 -8.22 9.63 0.70
C VAL A 251 -9.73 9.68 0.89
N SER A 252 -10.31 10.88 0.98
CA SER A 252 -11.76 11.03 1.14
C SER A 252 -12.55 10.56 -0.08
N LEU A 253 -12.01 10.79 -1.28
CA LEU A 253 -12.62 10.40 -2.54
C LEU A 253 -12.56 8.89 -2.80
N GLU A 254 -11.42 8.26 -2.52
CA GLU A 254 -11.15 6.84 -2.83
C GLU A 254 -11.52 5.90 -1.67
N MET A 255 -11.24 6.28 -0.42
CA MET A 255 -11.59 5.47 0.75
C MET A 255 -13.01 5.74 1.24
N GLY A 256 -13.46 7.01 1.24
CA GLY A 256 -14.81 7.41 1.64
C GLY A 256 -14.94 8.08 3.01
N LYS A 257 -13.84 8.25 3.76
CA LYS A 257 -13.86 9.00 5.02
C LYS A 257 -14.02 10.50 4.79
N ILE A 258 -14.56 11.22 5.77
CA ILE A 258 -14.77 12.67 5.65
C ILE A 258 -13.44 13.43 5.52
N LEU A 259 -13.47 14.57 4.83
CA LEU A 259 -12.27 15.36 4.52
C LEU A 259 -11.37 15.67 5.73
N PRO A 260 -11.90 16.08 6.91
CA PRO A 260 -11.07 16.29 8.08
C PRO A 260 -10.28 15.04 8.51
N GLU A 261 -10.87 13.84 8.38
CA GLU A 261 -10.19 12.59 8.70
C GLU A 261 -9.17 12.21 7.63
N GLY A 262 -9.44 12.47 6.35
CA GLY A 262 -8.47 12.27 5.27
C GLY A 262 -7.24 13.15 5.43
N VAL A 263 -7.42 14.42 5.78
CA VAL A 263 -6.33 15.36 6.08
C VAL A 263 -5.61 14.95 7.37
N GLY A 264 -6.36 14.60 8.42
CA GLY A 264 -5.81 14.14 9.69
C GLY A 264 -4.95 12.87 9.53
N GLU A 265 -5.34 11.95 8.65
CA GLU A 265 -4.54 10.75 8.37
C GLU A 265 -3.19 11.07 7.71
N VAL A 266 -3.14 12.07 6.83
CA VAL A 266 -1.85 12.52 6.26
C VAL A 266 -1.02 13.22 7.34
N GLN A 267 -1.67 13.97 8.24
CA GLN A 267 -1.02 14.60 9.38
C GLN A 267 -0.38 13.56 10.32
N GLU A 268 -1.04 12.43 10.58
CA GLU A 268 -0.45 11.31 11.35
C GLU A 268 0.87 10.82 10.74
N TYR A 269 0.97 10.75 9.40
CA TYR A 269 2.23 10.38 8.74
C TYR A 269 3.29 11.48 8.87
N ILE A 270 2.89 12.75 8.78
CA ILE A 270 3.80 13.89 8.97
C ILE A 270 4.38 13.87 10.39
N ASP A 271 3.54 13.63 11.39
CA ASP A 271 3.91 13.66 12.81
C ASP A 271 4.78 12.45 13.20
N ILE A 272 4.48 11.24 12.70
CA ILE A 272 5.35 10.08 12.95
C ILE A 272 6.71 10.24 12.26
N ALA A 273 6.75 10.92 11.11
CA ALA A 273 8.01 11.20 10.44
C ALA A 273 8.85 12.16 11.28
N ASP A 274 8.27 13.20 11.88
CA ASP A 274 8.95 14.09 12.84
C ASP A 274 9.43 13.32 14.10
N TYR A 275 8.59 12.46 14.67
CA TYR A 275 8.99 11.58 15.78
C TYR A 275 10.18 10.69 15.38
N ALA A 276 10.15 10.09 14.19
CA ALA A 276 11.20 9.23 13.68
C ALA A 276 12.53 9.98 13.49
N VAL A 277 12.52 11.30 13.19
CA VAL A 277 13.74 12.13 13.18
C VAL A 277 14.41 12.13 14.55
N GLY A 278 13.64 12.35 15.62
CA GLY A 278 14.15 12.27 16.99
C GLY A 278 14.67 10.88 17.32
N LEU A 279 13.86 9.86 17.03
CA LEU A 279 14.20 8.45 17.27
C LEU A 279 15.47 8.01 16.54
N SER A 280 15.77 8.56 15.36
CA SER A 280 16.99 8.24 14.60
C SER A 280 18.29 8.52 15.35
N ARG A 281 18.24 9.33 16.42
CA ARG A 281 19.35 9.62 17.34
C ARG A 281 19.28 8.83 18.65
N MET A 282 18.28 7.98 18.81
CA MET A 282 17.93 7.29 20.05
C MET A 282 17.70 5.78 19.87
N LEU A 283 18.12 5.20 18.74
CA LEU A 283 18.14 3.73 18.50
C LEU A 283 19.25 3.06 19.34
N ASN A 284 19.14 3.19 20.66
CA ASN A 284 20.18 2.87 21.61
C ASN A 284 20.11 1.40 22.05
N GLY A 285 21.28 0.80 22.23
CA GLY A 285 21.45 -0.43 23.00
C GLY A 285 21.71 -0.15 24.49
N LYS A 286 22.22 -1.16 25.19
CA LYS A 286 22.62 -1.07 26.60
C LYS A 286 24.05 -1.56 26.76
N VAL A 287 24.85 -0.90 27.59
CA VAL A 287 26.11 -1.45 28.09
C VAL A 287 25.80 -2.16 29.41
N VAL A 288 26.10 -3.46 29.47
CA VAL A 288 25.77 -4.31 30.62
C VAL A 288 27.07 -4.61 31.36
N PRO A 289 27.13 -4.42 32.69
CA PRO A 289 28.29 -4.84 33.48
C PRO A 289 28.52 -6.35 33.33
N SER A 290 29.67 -6.72 32.75
CA SER A 290 30.08 -8.12 32.68
C SER A 290 30.51 -8.61 34.06
N GLU A 291 30.08 -9.81 34.43
CA GLU A 291 30.56 -10.51 35.64
C GLU A 291 32.04 -10.97 35.51
N ARG A 292 32.57 -10.97 34.28
CA ARG A 292 33.93 -11.43 33.96
C ARG A 292 34.90 -10.24 33.90
N PRO A 293 36.00 -10.25 34.66
CA PRO A 293 37.04 -9.23 34.53
C PRO A 293 37.57 -9.10 33.10
N GLY A 294 37.88 -7.90 32.65
CA GLY A 294 38.47 -7.69 31.34
C GLY A 294 37.53 -7.94 30.15
N HIS A 295 36.22 -7.98 30.39
CA HIS A 295 35.19 -8.17 29.37
C HIS A 295 34.23 -6.98 29.34
N MET A 296 33.83 -6.59 28.14
CA MET A 296 32.74 -5.64 27.91
C MET A 296 31.55 -6.41 27.35
N MET A 297 30.37 -6.22 27.95
CA MET A 297 29.12 -6.78 27.45
C MET A 297 28.19 -5.65 27.02
N MET A 298 27.58 -5.79 25.85
CA MET A 298 26.64 -4.80 25.33
C MET A 298 25.55 -5.42 24.46
N GLU A 299 24.43 -4.72 24.37
CA GLU A 299 23.36 -4.96 23.43
C GLU A 299 23.54 -4.08 22.21
N VAL A 300 23.57 -4.68 21.01
CA VAL A 300 23.71 -3.98 19.73
C VAL A 300 22.47 -4.23 18.88
N TRP A 301 21.91 -3.17 18.30
CA TRP A 301 20.77 -3.23 17.38
C TRP A 301 21.23 -2.97 15.95
N ASN A 302 20.84 -3.85 15.04
CA ASN A 302 21.12 -3.71 13.60
C ASN A 302 19.84 -3.84 12.77
N PRO A 303 19.80 -3.23 11.56
CA PRO A 303 18.68 -3.40 10.64
C PRO A 303 18.43 -4.89 10.33
N LEU A 304 17.18 -5.23 10.07
CA LEU A 304 16.77 -6.56 9.64
C LEU A 304 17.14 -6.83 8.17
N GLY A 305 16.93 -5.84 7.30
CA GLY A 305 16.99 -5.99 5.85
C GLY A 305 15.77 -5.36 5.20
N VAL A 306 15.03 -6.10 4.38
CA VAL A 306 13.81 -5.59 3.71
C VAL A 306 12.60 -5.80 4.61
N VAL A 307 11.79 -4.75 4.77
CA VAL A 307 10.49 -4.80 5.45
C VAL A 307 9.37 -4.79 4.41
N GLY A 308 8.54 -5.83 4.39
CA GLY A 308 7.31 -5.84 3.61
C GLY A 308 6.19 -5.19 4.42
N ILE A 309 5.38 -4.35 3.78
CA ILE A 309 4.22 -3.70 4.42
C ILE A 309 2.99 -4.04 3.59
N VAL A 310 2.00 -4.67 4.22
CA VAL A 310 0.67 -4.93 3.63
C VAL A 310 -0.35 -4.17 4.45
N SER A 311 -0.99 -3.15 3.87
CA SER A 311 -1.92 -2.27 4.59
C SER A 311 -3.37 -2.47 4.16
N ALA A 312 -4.29 -2.19 5.09
CA ALA A 312 -5.72 -2.22 4.87
C ALA A 312 -6.23 -0.96 4.13
N PHE A 313 -7.50 -0.99 3.70
CA PHE A 313 -8.12 0.10 2.94
C PHE A 313 -8.47 1.31 3.80
N ASN A 314 -8.69 1.11 5.10
CA ASN A 314 -9.37 2.10 5.94
C ASN A 314 -8.43 3.20 6.44
N PHE A 315 -7.13 2.95 6.48
CA PHE A 315 -6.08 3.94 6.71
C PHE A 315 -4.99 3.74 5.63
N PRO A 316 -5.26 4.15 4.37
CA PRO A 316 -4.40 3.87 3.23
C PRO A 316 -3.10 4.69 3.19
N VAL A 317 -2.92 5.64 4.10
CA VAL A 317 -1.71 6.47 4.27
C VAL A 317 -1.05 6.19 5.62
N ALA A 318 -1.77 6.32 6.74
CA ALA A 318 -1.17 6.36 8.08
C ALA A 318 -0.49 5.05 8.49
N VAL A 319 -1.10 3.90 8.22
CA VAL A 319 -0.51 2.58 8.55
C VAL A 319 0.82 2.35 7.81
N TYR A 320 0.86 2.67 6.51
CA TYR A 320 2.10 2.66 5.76
C TYR A 320 3.09 3.69 6.33
N GLY A 321 2.60 4.86 6.73
CA GLY A 321 3.39 5.92 7.30
C GLY A 321 4.11 5.54 8.59
N TRP A 322 3.37 4.96 9.55
CA TRP A 322 3.92 4.49 10.82
C TRP A 322 5.01 3.43 10.61
N ASN A 323 4.74 2.44 9.75
CA ASN A 323 5.70 1.40 9.44
C ASN A 323 6.93 1.95 8.71
N SER A 324 6.73 2.74 7.65
CA SER A 324 7.81 3.21 6.79
C SER A 324 8.74 4.18 7.51
N ALA A 325 8.21 5.17 8.25
CA ALA A 325 9.04 6.13 8.98
C ALA A 325 9.99 5.43 9.95
N ILE A 326 9.47 4.50 10.76
CA ILE A 326 10.25 3.73 11.73
C ILE A 326 11.21 2.76 11.04
N SER A 327 10.74 2.04 10.02
CA SER A 327 11.56 1.10 9.23
C SER A 327 12.77 1.79 8.60
N LEU A 328 12.55 2.96 7.99
CA LEU A 328 13.58 3.73 7.29
C LEU A 328 14.65 4.23 8.26
N VAL A 329 14.29 4.83 9.40
CA VAL A 329 15.29 5.27 10.39
C VAL A 329 16.01 4.10 11.04
N CYS A 330 15.35 2.94 11.18
CA CYS A 330 15.96 1.68 11.59
C CYS A 330 16.89 1.06 10.53
N GLY A 331 16.99 1.65 9.32
CA GLY A 331 17.92 1.23 8.28
C GLY A 331 17.41 0.15 7.34
N ASN A 332 16.09 -0.03 7.25
CA ASN A 332 15.46 -1.03 6.40
C ASN A 332 14.71 -0.36 5.24
N PRO A 333 14.97 -0.72 3.97
CA PRO A 333 14.08 -0.36 2.87
C PRO A 333 12.74 -1.10 2.98
N VAL A 334 11.70 -0.53 2.37
CA VAL A 334 10.33 -1.04 2.42
C VAL A 334 9.83 -1.47 1.04
N VAL A 335 9.00 -2.52 1.02
CA VAL A 335 8.20 -2.94 -0.13
C VAL A 335 6.73 -2.93 0.28
N TRP A 336 5.97 -1.99 -0.27
CA TRP A 336 4.58 -1.77 0.11
C TRP A 336 3.60 -2.41 -0.87
N LYS A 337 2.59 -3.09 -0.34
CA LYS A 337 1.39 -3.54 -1.05
C LYS A 337 0.14 -3.00 -0.33
N GLY A 338 -0.37 -1.87 -0.79
CA GLY A 338 -1.63 -1.30 -0.30
C GLY A 338 -2.86 -2.15 -0.64
N ALA A 339 -4.02 -1.76 -0.11
CA ALA A 339 -5.29 -2.38 -0.47
C ALA A 339 -5.62 -2.09 -1.95
N PRO A 340 -6.12 -3.08 -2.73
CA PRO A 340 -6.43 -2.88 -4.15
C PRO A 340 -7.43 -1.73 -4.41
N SER A 341 -8.36 -1.52 -3.50
CA SER A 341 -9.40 -0.49 -3.59
C SER A 341 -8.95 0.92 -3.19
N THR A 342 -7.69 1.07 -2.74
CA THR A 342 -7.07 2.36 -2.43
C THR A 342 -5.73 2.53 -3.17
N SER A 343 -5.67 2.04 -4.40
CA SER A 343 -4.44 1.95 -5.18
C SER A 343 -3.93 3.32 -5.66
N LEU A 344 -4.82 4.29 -5.95
CA LEU A 344 -4.40 5.64 -6.34
C LEU A 344 -3.70 6.36 -5.19
N THR A 345 -4.23 6.23 -3.97
CA THR A 345 -3.59 6.73 -2.75
C THR A 345 -2.19 6.12 -2.58
N SER A 346 -2.06 4.81 -2.82
CA SER A 346 -0.76 4.12 -2.73
C SER A 346 0.26 4.66 -3.74
N VAL A 347 -0.18 4.89 -4.98
CA VAL A 347 0.65 5.50 -6.03
C VAL A 347 1.02 6.94 -5.67
N ALA A 348 0.07 7.75 -5.19
CA ALA A 348 0.31 9.16 -4.83
C ALA A 348 1.34 9.30 -3.71
N VAL A 349 1.20 8.54 -2.62
CA VAL A 349 2.18 8.54 -1.53
C VAL A 349 3.56 8.11 -2.04
N THR A 350 3.61 7.05 -2.85
CA THR A 350 4.88 6.55 -3.40
C THR A 350 5.57 7.60 -4.30
N LYS A 351 4.82 8.35 -5.13
CA LYS A 351 5.35 9.47 -5.93
C LYS A 351 5.99 10.56 -5.06
N ILE A 352 5.33 10.95 -3.98
CA ILE A 352 5.84 11.97 -3.05
C ILE A 352 7.17 11.54 -2.42
N LEU A 353 7.27 10.27 -1.99
CA LEU A 353 8.48 9.76 -1.36
C LEU A 353 9.61 9.50 -2.37
N ALA A 354 9.27 9.05 -3.58
CA ALA A 354 10.19 8.84 -4.68
C ALA A 354 10.98 10.12 -5.04
N GLU A 355 10.28 11.26 -5.14
CA GLU A 355 10.89 12.56 -5.45
C GLU A 355 11.99 12.94 -4.43
N VAL A 356 11.76 12.66 -3.14
CA VAL A 356 12.74 12.92 -2.08
C VAL A 356 13.96 12.02 -2.24
N LEU A 357 13.78 10.73 -2.52
CA LEU A 357 14.90 9.80 -2.72
C LEU A 357 15.74 10.19 -3.95
N GLU A 358 15.08 10.52 -5.06
CA GLU A 358 15.70 10.92 -6.32
C GLU A 358 16.51 12.22 -6.15
N THR A 359 15.95 13.21 -5.45
CA THR A 359 16.64 14.47 -5.14
C THR A 359 17.91 14.28 -4.30
N ASN A 360 17.94 13.25 -3.45
CA ASN A 360 19.10 12.90 -2.63
C ASN A 360 20.07 11.91 -3.32
N GLY A 361 19.83 11.55 -4.59
CA GLY A 361 20.64 10.57 -5.30
C GLY A 361 20.60 9.17 -4.68
N LEU A 362 19.53 8.86 -3.94
CA LEU A 362 19.34 7.56 -3.28
C LEU A 362 18.56 6.60 -4.17
N PRO A 363 18.79 5.27 -4.06
CA PRO A 363 18.00 4.30 -4.80
C PRO A 363 16.51 4.39 -4.45
N GLY A 364 15.65 4.63 -5.44
CA GLY A 364 14.19 4.70 -5.23
C GLY A 364 13.60 3.40 -4.64
N ALA A 365 14.26 2.27 -4.84
CA ALA A 365 13.89 0.98 -4.25
C ALA A 365 13.93 0.95 -2.70
N ILE A 366 14.44 2.01 -2.05
CA ILE A 366 14.30 2.20 -0.59
C ILE A 366 12.82 2.30 -0.17
N CYS A 367 11.97 2.92 -1.00
CA CYS A 367 10.53 3.00 -0.80
C CYS A 367 9.82 2.40 -2.01
N SER A 368 9.78 1.08 -2.10
CA SER A 368 9.18 0.38 -3.24
C SER A 368 7.67 0.17 -3.08
N LEU A 369 6.95 0.16 -4.20
CA LEU A 369 5.53 -0.19 -4.31
C LEU A 369 5.35 -1.38 -5.24
N ALA A 370 4.52 -2.33 -4.82
CA ALA A 370 3.99 -3.41 -5.66
C ALA A 370 2.49 -3.54 -5.40
N SER A 371 1.67 -2.72 -6.07
CA SER A 371 0.20 -2.80 -5.99
C SER A 371 -0.28 -4.16 -6.46
N GLY A 372 -1.24 -4.75 -5.75
CA GLY A 372 -1.77 -6.08 -6.09
C GLY A 372 -2.71 -6.63 -5.02
N GLY A 373 -3.31 -7.77 -5.31
CA GLY A 373 -4.28 -8.43 -4.45
C GLY A 373 -3.66 -9.37 -3.42
N ALA A 374 -4.39 -10.44 -3.11
CA ALA A 374 -3.93 -11.50 -2.22
C ALA A 374 -2.77 -12.31 -2.81
N ASP A 375 -2.65 -12.37 -4.12
CA ASP A 375 -1.58 -13.03 -4.87
C ASP A 375 -0.19 -12.42 -4.56
N ILE A 376 -0.07 -11.08 -4.63
CA ILE A 376 1.15 -10.36 -4.26
C ILE A 376 1.40 -10.46 -2.76
N GLY A 377 0.37 -10.29 -1.92
CA GLY A 377 0.50 -10.40 -0.47
C GLY A 377 0.95 -11.79 0.00
N HIS A 378 0.40 -12.86 -0.58
CA HIS A 378 0.81 -14.25 -0.30
C HIS A 378 2.24 -14.53 -0.76
N SER A 379 2.62 -14.00 -1.92
CA SER A 379 3.99 -14.10 -2.42
C SER A 379 4.99 -13.42 -1.48
N MET A 380 4.65 -12.22 -0.97
CA MET A 380 5.43 -11.52 0.06
C MET A 380 5.53 -12.34 1.37
N ALA A 381 4.44 -12.96 1.81
CA ALA A 381 4.43 -13.79 3.02
C ALA A 381 5.39 -14.99 2.92
N LYS A 382 5.54 -15.58 1.73
CA LYS A 382 6.46 -16.71 1.48
C LYS A 382 7.91 -16.33 1.22
N ASP A 383 8.19 -15.06 0.89
CA ASP A 383 9.50 -14.69 0.39
C ASP A 383 10.55 -14.50 1.50
N LYS A 384 11.65 -15.23 1.42
CA LYS A 384 12.75 -15.17 2.39
C LYS A 384 13.56 -13.88 2.33
N ARG A 385 13.45 -13.09 1.26
CA ARG A 385 14.09 -11.76 1.15
C ARG A 385 13.40 -10.72 2.02
N ILE A 386 12.14 -10.94 2.41
CA ILE A 386 11.42 -10.09 3.36
C ILE A 386 11.73 -10.55 4.79
N ASN A 387 12.49 -9.75 5.53
CA ASN A 387 12.95 -10.09 6.87
C ASN A 387 11.86 -9.87 7.94
N LEU A 388 11.02 -8.86 7.75
CA LEU A 388 9.82 -8.58 8.54
C LEU A 388 8.67 -8.31 7.59
N LEU A 389 7.54 -8.98 7.77
CA LEU A 389 6.28 -8.64 7.10
C LEU A 389 5.34 -7.99 8.11
N SER A 390 5.14 -6.68 8.00
CA SER A 390 4.07 -5.98 8.68
C SER A 390 2.77 -6.15 7.91
N PHE A 391 1.75 -6.68 8.57
CA PHE A 391 0.44 -6.93 7.99
C PHE A 391 -0.65 -6.30 8.85
N THR A 392 -1.41 -5.41 8.21
CA THR A 392 -2.61 -4.79 8.78
C THR A 392 -3.83 -5.22 7.97
N GLY A 393 -4.82 -5.80 8.63
CA GLY A 393 -6.03 -6.29 7.96
C GLY A 393 -6.87 -7.21 8.84
N SER A 394 -7.80 -7.97 8.23
CA SER A 394 -8.66 -8.86 9.02
C SER A 394 -7.88 -9.96 9.75
N THR A 395 -8.35 -10.35 10.93
CA THR A 395 -7.80 -11.48 11.71
C THR A 395 -7.71 -12.77 10.92
N ASN A 396 -8.73 -13.08 10.10
CA ASN A 396 -8.75 -14.28 9.27
C ASN A 396 -7.59 -14.33 8.26
N VAL A 397 -7.29 -13.21 7.60
CA VAL A 397 -6.16 -13.12 6.65
C VAL A 397 -4.83 -13.06 7.41
N GLY A 398 -4.77 -12.29 8.50
CA GLY A 398 -3.59 -12.17 9.35
C GLY A 398 -3.10 -13.51 9.89
N ARG A 399 -4.02 -14.39 10.32
CA ARG A 399 -3.71 -15.76 10.75
C ARG A 399 -2.99 -16.56 9.67
N LYS A 400 -3.45 -16.48 8.41
CA LYS A 400 -2.82 -17.16 7.27
C LYS A 400 -1.43 -16.60 6.96
N VAL A 401 -1.30 -15.27 7.03
CA VAL A 401 -0.02 -14.58 6.84
C VAL A 401 0.97 -15.00 7.93
N ALA A 402 0.55 -15.00 9.19
CA ALA A 402 1.36 -15.40 10.33
C ALA A 402 1.91 -16.82 10.18
N LEU A 403 1.03 -17.78 9.88
CA LEU A 403 1.43 -19.17 9.65
C LEU A 403 2.44 -19.28 8.50
N THR A 404 2.17 -18.63 7.37
CA THR A 404 3.06 -18.64 6.19
C THR A 404 4.43 -18.02 6.47
N VAL A 405 4.48 -16.92 7.22
CA VAL A 405 5.74 -16.27 7.61
C VAL A 405 6.50 -17.13 8.62
N GLN A 406 5.80 -17.77 9.55
CA GLN A 406 6.39 -18.64 10.56
C GLN A 406 6.98 -19.91 9.95
N GLU A 407 6.36 -20.49 8.90
CA GLU A 407 6.90 -21.63 8.14
C GLU A 407 8.32 -21.39 7.62
N ARG A 408 8.66 -20.14 7.29
CA ARG A 408 10.00 -19.75 6.84
C ARG A 408 10.86 -19.07 7.92
N PHE A 409 10.43 -19.10 9.17
CA PHE A 409 11.06 -18.41 10.32
C PHE A 409 11.29 -16.91 10.10
N GLY A 410 10.40 -16.26 9.34
CA GLY A 410 10.40 -14.80 9.20
C GLY A 410 9.81 -14.12 10.43
N LYS A 411 10.06 -12.80 10.58
CA LYS A 411 9.31 -11.99 11.55
C LYS A 411 8.01 -11.49 10.91
N CYS A 412 6.94 -11.45 11.69
CA CYS A 412 5.73 -10.71 11.34
C CYS A 412 5.41 -9.67 12.42
N LEU A 413 4.76 -8.59 12.00
CA LEU A 413 4.09 -7.63 12.86
C LEU A 413 2.62 -7.67 12.41
N LEU A 414 1.71 -8.00 13.32
CA LEU A 414 0.31 -8.24 13.01
C LEU A 414 -0.55 -7.20 13.72
N GLU A 415 -1.26 -6.38 12.93
CA GLU A 415 -2.27 -5.42 13.39
C GLU A 415 -3.64 -5.81 12.82
N LEU A 416 -4.41 -6.57 13.60
CA LEU A 416 -5.58 -7.27 13.10
C LEU A 416 -6.92 -6.65 13.58
N GLY A 417 -7.98 -7.45 13.60
CA GLY A 417 -9.34 -6.99 13.90
C GLY A 417 -9.51 -6.48 15.34
N GLY A 418 -10.50 -5.59 15.51
CA GLY A 418 -10.87 -5.01 16.79
C GLY A 418 -12.37 -5.11 17.07
N ASN A 419 -12.72 -5.54 18.29
CA ASN A 419 -14.11 -5.56 18.77
C ASN A 419 -14.22 -4.73 20.07
N ASN A 420 -13.94 -3.45 19.91
CA ASN A 420 -13.62 -2.54 21.00
C ASN A 420 -14.86 -2.16 21.82
N ALA A 421 -14.67 -2.03 23.13
CA ALA A 421 -15.74 -1.71 24.05
C ALA A 421 -15.54 -0.39 24.79
N ILE A 422 -16.65 0.30 25.03
CA ILE A 422 -16.76 1.35 26.04
C ILE A 422 -17.60 0.81 27.19
N ILE A 423 -17.10 0.96 28.42
CA ILE A 423 -17.86 0.73 29.66
C ILE A 423 -18.17 2.10 30.28
N VAL A 424 -19.43 2.40 30.54
CA VAL A 424 -19.86 3.63 31.23
C VAL A 424 -20.45 3.25 32.59
N HIS A 425 -19.83 3.74 33.66
CA HIS A 425 -20.30 3.54 35.03
C HIS A 425 -21.28 4.65 35.45
N ASN A 426 -22.07 4.43 36.51
CA ASN A 426 -23.06 5.38 37.01
C ASN A 426 -22.49 6.74 37.47
N ASP A 427 -21.20 6.80 37.80
CA ASP A 427 -20.51 8.00 38.27
C ASP A 427 -19.74 8.73 37.15
N ALA A 428 -19.94 8.31 35.89
CA ALA A 428 -19.34 8.92 34.73
C ALA A 428 -19.95 10.30 34.44
N ASP A 429 -19.15 11.17 33.81
CA ASP A 429 -19.68 12.32 33.08
C ASP A 429 -20.44 11.82 31.85
N ILE A 430 -21.78 11.81 31.94
CA ILE A 430 -22.68 11.31 30.90
C ILE A 430 -22.57 12.13 29.61
N ASP A 431 -22.39 13.44 29.70
CA ASP A 431 -22.33 14.30 28.52
C ASP A 431 -21.01 14.13 27.76
N LEU A 432 -19.92 13.88 28.47
CA LEU A 432 -18.66 13.44 27.87
C LEU A 432 -18.84 12.05 27.21
N ALA A 433 -19.33 11.07 27.97
CA ALA A 433 -19.45 9.69 27.51
C ALA A 433 -20.37 9.52 26.28
N VAL A 434 -21.50 10.25 26.20
CA VAL A 434 -22.39 10.24 25.03
C VAL A 434 -21.67 10.78 23.78
N ARG A 435 -21.00 11.93 23.88
CA ARG A 435 -20.26 12.53 22.75
C ARG A 435 -19.11 11.64 22.30
N SER A 436 -18.36 11.08 23.24
CA SER A 436 -17.28 10.14 22.98
C SER A 436 -17.78 8.87 22.27
N THR A 437 -18.88 8.29 22.75
CA THR A 437 -19.48 7.08 22.17
C THR A 437 -19.98 7.33 20.74
N LEU A 438 -20.66 8.46 20.50
CA LEU A 438 -21.11 8.84 19.16
C LEU A 438 -19.93 8.90 18.18
N PHE A 439 -18.89 9.66 18.51
CA PHE A 439 -17.74 9.84 17.60
C PHE A 439 -16.99 8.53 17.34
N ALA A 440 -16.87 7.68 18.36
CA ALA A 440 -16.12 6.44 18.27
C ALA A 440 -16.86 5.30 17.55
N ALA A 441 -18.19 5.29 17.63
CA ALA A 441 -19.04 4.33 16.93
C ALA A 441 -19.32 4.75 15.47
N VAL A 442 -19.62 6.03 15.24
CA VAL A 442 -20.07 6.54 13.93
C VAL A 442 -18.93 7.02 13.04
N GLY A 443 -17.85 7.57 13.62
CA GLY A 443 -16.74 8.14 12.87
C GLY A 443 -16.14 7.13 11.87
N THR A 444 -15.74 7.64 10.69
CA THR A 444 -15.34 6.81 9.54
C THR A 444 -16.40 5.76 9.13
N ALA A 445 -17.69 6.02 9.38
CA ALA A 445 -18.78 5.06 9.17
C ALA A 445 -18.53 3.70 9.84
N GLY A 446 -17.93 3.70 11.05
CA GLY A 446 -17.63 2.48 11.81
C GLY A 446 -16.50 1.60 11.26
N GLN A 447 -15.69 2.15 10.32
CA GLN A 447 -14.63 1.43 9.61
C GLN A 447 -13.23 1.74 10.17
N ARG A 448 -13.11 2.03 11.47
CA ARG A 448 -11.81 2.01 12.16
C ARG A 448 -11.62 0.63 12.79
N CYS A 449 -10.38 0.16 12.86
CA CYS A 449 -10.05 -0.97 13.72
C CYS A 449 -10.39 -0.66 15.19
N THR A 450 -10.30 0.61 15.59
CA THR A 450 -10.60 1.14 16.94
C THR A 450 -12.05 1.62 17.14
N THR A 451 -12.95 1.41 16.18
CA THR A 451 -14.38 1.78 16.31
C THR A 451 -14.99 1.11 17.53
N THR A 452 -15.75 1.85 18.34
CA THR A 452 -16.54 1.25 19.42
C THR A 452 -17.66 0.42 18.82
N ARG A 453 -17.67 -0.88 19.11
CA ARG A 453 -18.69 -1.83 18.63
C ARG A 453 -19.59 -2.32 19.76
N ARG A 454 -19.08 -2.30 20.99
CA ARG A 454 -19.78 -2.73 22.20
C ARG A 454 -19.83 -1.59 23.21
N LEU A 455 -21.01 -1.32 23.76
CA LEU A 455 -21.23 -0.31 24.78
C LEU A 455 -21.90 -0.97 25.98
N PHE A 456 -21.17 -1.05 27.08
CA PHE A 456 -21.68 -1.55 28.35
C PHE A 456 -22.12 -0.36 29.21
N LEU A 457 -23.38 -0.33 29.60
CA LEU A 457 -23.98 0.74 30.39
C LEU A 457 -24.45 0.21 31.74
N HIS A 458 -24.06 0.89 32.82
CA HIS A 458 -24.57 0.57 34.15
C HIS A 458 -26.09 0.78 34.18
N GLU A 459 -26.83 -0.13 34.83
CA GLU A 459 -28.29 -0.17 34.81
C GLU A 459 -28.96 1.15 35.22
N GLU A 460 -28.39 1.85 36.20
CA GLU A 460 -28.91 3.14 36.72
C GLU A 460 -28.90 4.27 35.68
N ILE A 461 -28.01 4.22 34.68
CA ILE A 461 -27.86 5.29 33.67
C ILE A 461 -28.31 4.85 32.28
N HIS A 462 -28.55 3.55 32.08
CA HIS A 462 -28.77 2.94 30.76
C HIS A 462 -29.82 3.69 29.94
N ASP A 463 -31.04 3.84 30.47
CA ASP A 463 -32.17 4.36 29.68
C ASP A 463 -31.96 5.84 29.32
N THR A 464 -31.49 6.66 30.28
CA THR A 464 -31.15 8.07 30.02
C THR A 464 -29.99 8.22 29.03
N PHE A 465 -29.00 7.33 29.09
CA PHE A 465 -27.87 7.36 28.16
C PHE A 465 -28.31 7.03 26.74
N ILE A 466 -29.10 5.96 26.56
CA ILE A 466 -29.62 5.53 25.27
C ILE A 466 -30.48 6.63 24.62
N GLU A 467 -31.38 7.26 25.38
CA GLU A 467 -32.22 8.36 24.86
C GLU A 467 -31.35 9.52 24.32
N ARG A 468 -30.34 9.95 25.10
CA ARG A 468 -29.41 11.01 24.69
C ARG A 468 -28.59 10.60 23.47
N LEU A 469 -28.14 9.34 23.41
CA LEU A 469 -27.38 8.81 22.29
C LEU A 469 -28.20 8.75 21.01
N GLN A 470 -29.45 8.26 21.06
CA GLN A 470 -30.37 8.25 19.91
C GLN A 470 -30.63 9.67 19.38
N LYS A 471 -30.83 10.65 20.26
CA LYS A 471 -30.98 12.06 19.89
C LYS A 471 -29.71 12.63 19.24
N ALA A 472 -28.54 12.17 19.66
CA ALA A 472 -27.28 12.58 19.05
C ALA A 472 -27.08 11.92 17.67
N TYR A 473 -27.43 10.64 17.52
CA TYR A 473 -27.41 9.92 16.24
C TYR A 473 -28.32 10.58 15.20
N SER A 474 -29.51 11.05 15.60
CA SER A 474 -30.44 11.74 14.68
C SER A 474 -29.94 13.08 14.14
N GLN A 475 -28.86 13.62 14.69
CA GLN A 475 -28.22 14.86 14.24
C GLN A 475 -27.01 14.61 13.32
N VAL A 476 -26.61 13.35 13.10
CA VAL A 476 -25.47 13.01 12.24
C VAL A 476 -25.83 13.32 10.79
N LYS A 477 -25.14 14.30 10.20
CA LYS A 477 -25.26 14.59 8.77
C LYS A 477 -24.50 13.54 7.96
N ILE A 478 -25.25 12.68 7.26
CA ILE A 478 -24.73 11.68 6.33
C ILE A 478 -24.66 12.30 4.92
N GLY A 479 -23.58 12.06 4.18
CA GLY A 479 -23.48 12.58 2.82
C GLY A 479 -22.10 12.42 2.17
N ASN A 480 -21.85 13.19 1.11
CA ASN A 480 -20.58 13.17 0.42
C ASN A 480 -19.44 13.59 1.37
N PRO A 481 -18.38 12.76 1.53
CA PRO A 481 -17.30 13.03 2.47
C PRO A 481 -16.51 14.31 2.21
N LEU A 482 -16.61 14.90 1.01
CA LEU A 482 -15.96 16.16 0.65
C LEU A 482 -16.79 17.40 1.03
N GLU A 483 -18.06 17.24 1.42
CA GLU A 483 -18.93 18.36 1.76
C GLU A 483 -18.74 18.83 3.21
N THR A 484 -18.71 20.15 3.40
CA THR A 484 -18.60 20.75 4.72
C THR A 484 -19.77 20.36 5.63
N GLY A 485 -19.44 20.00 6.87
CA GLY A 485 -20.39 19.62 7.91
C GLY A 485 -20.93 18.19 7.81
N VAL A 486 -20.56 17.41 6.78
CA VAL A 486 -20.84 15.96 6.77
C VAL A 486 -20.00 15.29 7.85
N LEU A 487 -20.64 14.44 8.66
CA LEU A 487 -20.03 13.74 9.79
C LEU A 487 -19.91 12.23 9.55
N CYS A 488 -20.65 11.67 8.59
CA CYS A 488 -20.58 10.26 8.22
C CYS A 488 -20.63 10.10 6.70
N GLY A 489 -19.58 9.48 6.16
CA GLY A 489 -19.50 9.09 4.75
C GLY A 489 -20.11 7.72 4.48
N PRO A 490 -19.90 7.16 3.27
CA PRO A 490 -20.36 5.82 2.91
C PRO A 490 -19.47 4.72 3.53
N LEU A 491 -19.97 3.49 3.52
CA LEU A 491 -19.13 2.31 3.62
C LEU A 491 -18.21 2.19 2.40
N HIS A 492 -17.05 1.57 2.55
CA HIS A 492 -16.04 1.56 1.49
C HIS A 492 -16.47 0.74 0.26
N THR A 493 -17.27 -0.32 0.43
CA THR A 493 -17.67 -1.20 -0.67
C THR A 493 -19.12 -1.68 -0.55
N LYS A 494 -19.69 -2.15 -1.66
CA LYS A 494 -21.00 -2.83 -1.67
C LYS A 494 -21.00 -4.10 -0.82
N GLN A 495 -19.87 -4.81 -0.73
CA GLN A 495 -19.72 -5.97 0.14
C GLN A 495 -19.82 -5.59 1.62
N ALA A 496 -19.33 -4.40 2.00
CA ALA A 496 -19.51 -3.89 3.35
C ALA A 496 -21.00 -3.55 3.64
N VAL A 497 -21.75 -3.05 2.65
CA VAL A 497 -23.21 -2.85 2.78
C VAL A 497 -23.92 -4.19 3.02
N ALA A 498 -23.59 -5.22 2.23
CA ALA A 498 -24.18 -6.55 2.41
C ALA A 498 -23.83 -7.15 3.79
N ALA A 499 -22.60 -6.93 4.28
CA ALA A 499 -22.18 -7.35 5.60
C ALA A 499 -22.92 -6.60 6.73
N PHE A 500 -23.20 -5.31 6.53
CA PHE A 500 -24.05 -4.52 7.42
C PHE A 500 -25.47 -5.10 7.47
N GLU A 501 -26.13 -5.31 6.33
CA GLU A 501 -27.48 -5.87 6.25
C GLU A 501 -27.56 -7.26 6.91
N GLN A 502 -26.57 -8.13 6.66
CA GLN A 502 -26.48 -9.42 7.32
C GLN A 502 -26.29 -9.26 8.84
N GLY A 503 -25.48 -8.30 9.28
CA GLY A 503 -25.32 -7.96 10.70
C GLY A 503 -26.65 -7.59 11.37
N ILE A 504 -27.44 -6.73 10.72
CA ILE A 504 -28.77 -6.35 11.21
C ILE A 504 -29.73 -7.56 11.26
N SER A 505 -29.69 -8.42 10.25
CA SER A 505 -30.48 -9.65 10.23
C SER A 505 -30.08 -10.59 11.37
N ASP A 506 -28.78 -10.77 11.60
CA ASP A 506 -28.24 -11.62 12.66
C ASP A 506 -28.63 -11.11 14.04
N VAL A 507 -28.59 -9.79 14.27
CA VAL A 507 -29.07 -9.18 15.53
C VAL A 507 -30.52 -9.56 15.82
N LYS A 508 -31.42 -9.39 14.84
CA LYS A 508 -32.84 -9.73 14.99
C LYS A 508 -33.04 -11.23 15.24
N ALA A 509 -32.32 -12.07 14.49
CA ALA A 509 -32.40 -13.52 14.60
C ALA A 509 -31.89 -14.05 15.95
N GLN A 510 -30.97 -13.32 16.59
CA GLN A 510 -30.38 -13.65 17.89
C GLN A 510 -31.10 -12.95 19.06
N GLY A 511 -32.31 -12.42 18.83
CA GLY A 511 -33.15 -11.84 19.88
C GLY A 511 -32.80 -10.40 20.27
N GLY A 512 -31.94 -9.74 19.51
CA GLY A 512 -31.61 -8.33 19.71
C GLY A 512 -32.65 -7.38 19.11
N GLU A 513 -32.76 -6.20 19.70
CA GLU A 513 -33.61 -5.10 19.26
C GLU A 513 -32.80 -4.03 18.51
N ILE A 514 -33.37 -3.46 17.45
CA ILE A 514 -32.79 -2.29 16.78
C ILE A 514 -33.40 -1.04 17.41
N LEU A 515 -32.59 -0.29 18.17
CA LEU A 515 -33.00 0.92 18.86
C LEU A 515 -32.97 2.16 17.95
N TYR A 516 -32.06 2.19 16.97
CA TYR A 516 -31.95 3.29 16.01
C TYR A 516 -31.30 2.77 14.72
N GLY A 517 -31.74 3.30 13.57
CA GLY A 517 -31.14 3.00 12.26
C GLY A 517 -31.49 1.59 11.74
N GLY A 518 -30.50 0.93 11.15
CA GLY A 518 -30.60 -0.44 10.65
C GLY A 518 -30.95 -0.57 9.17
N ASN A 519 -31.04 0.56 8.42
CA ASN A 519 -31.41 0.55 7.01
C ASN A 519 -30.25 0.97 6.10
N VAL A 520 -30.28 0.46 4.87
CA VAL A 520 -29.47 1.00 3.76
C VAL A 520 -30.17 2.26 3.24
N LEU A 521 -29.42 3.33 3.03
CA LEU A 521 -29.98 4.61 2.57
C LEU A 521 -30.21 4.58 1.06
N ASN A 522 -31.39 5.04 0.63
CA ASN A 522 -31.75 5.12 -0.79
C ASN A 522 -31.12 6.36 -1.45
N MET A 523 -29.81 6.33 -1.66
CA MET A 523 -29.03 7.35 -2.34
C MET A 523 -27.83 6.74 -3.08
N PRO A 524 -27.22 7.44 -4.06
CA PRO A 524 -26.02 6.93 -4.75
C PRO A 524 -24.89 6.65 -3.76
N GLY A 525 -24.10 5.60 -4.02
CA GLY A 525 -23.02 5.17 -3.15
C GLY A 525 -23.41 4.09 -2.13
N ASN A 526 -22.52 3.82 -1.18
CA ASN A 526 -22.64 2.73 -0.21
C ASN A 526 -23.09 3.24 1.17
N PHE A 527 -24.20 3.99 1.23
CA PHE A 527 -24.63 4.63 2.46
C PHE A 527 -25.56 3.74 3.29
N VAL A 528 -25.34 3.72 4.60
CA VAL A 528 -26.16 3.01 5.59
C VAL A 528 -26.42 3.92 6.79
N GLU A 529 -27.48 3.65 7.54
CA GLU A 529 -27.75 4.33 8.81
C GLU A 529 -26.81 3.79 9.91
N PRO A 530 -26.10 4.68 10.64
CA PRO A 530 -25.48 4.29 11.90
C PRO A 530 -26.53 3.69 12.83
N THR A 531 -26.22 2.53 13.39
CA THR A 531 -27.22 1.68 14.05
C THR A 531 -26.88 1.45 15.51
N ILE A 532 -27.88 1.57 16.38
CA ILE A 532 -27.80 1.19 17.80
C ILE A 532 -28.68 -0.04 18.00
N THR A 533 -28.17 -1.05 18.70
CA THR A 533 -28.88 -2.30 18.98
C THR A 533 -28.81 -2.63 20.46
N SER A 534 -29.83 -3.26 21.04
CA SER A 534 -29.79 -3.86 22.37
C SER A 534 -29.77 -5.38 22.24
N ILE A 535 -28.78 -6.05 22.82
CA ILE A 535 -28.59 -7.48 22.65
C ILE A 535 -27.75 -8.07 23.80
N ALA A 536 -27.88 -9.37 24.06
CA ALA A 536 -27.07 -10.07 25.07
C ALA A 536 -25.57 -10.05 24.70
N HIS A 537 -24.70 -9.94 25.70
CA HIS A 537 -23.25 -9.81 25.49
C HIS A 537 -22.62 -11.02 24.78
N ASP A 538 -23.16 -12.21 25.04
CA ASP A 538 -22.71 -13.51 24.53
C ASP A 538 -23.37 -13.91 23.20
N ALA A 539 -24.22 -13.04 22.63
CA ALA A 539 -24.79 -13.30 21.32
C ALA A 539 -23.67 -13.41 20.26
N PRO A 540 -23.67 -14.44 19.39
CA PRO A 540 -22.59 -14.65 18.42
C PRO A 540 -22.27 -13.45 17.53
N VAL A 541 -23.28 -12.63 17.17
CA VAL A 541 -23.08 -11.41 16.38
C VAL A 541 -22.25 -10.36 17.12
N VAL A 542 -22.38 -10.26 18.45
CA VAL A 542 -21.64 -9.31 19.30
C VAL A 542 -20.16 -9.65 19.37
N HIS A 543 -19.80 -10.93 19.26
CA HIS A 543 -18.42 -11.42 19.28
C HIS A 543 -17.71 -11.27 17.93
N ARG A 544 -18.47 -11.08 16.84
CA ARG A 544 -17.94 -10.96 15.48
C ARG A 544 -17.64 -9.50 15.13
N GLU A 545 -16.45 -9.24 14.60
CA GLU A 545 -16.15 -7.93 14.01
C GLU A 545 -16.94 -7.76 12.71
N ILE A 546 -17.94 -6.87 12.73
CA ILE A 546 -18.63 -6.37 11.53
C ILE A 546 -18.10 -4.96 11.28
N PHE A 547 -17.45 -4.76 10.14
CA PHE A 547 -16.74 -3.52 9.82
C PHE A 547 -17.69 -2.45 9.25
N ALA A 548 -18.71 -2.10 10.04
CA ALA A 548 -19.81 -1.18 9.71
C ALA A 548 -20.27 -0.45 10.99
N PRO A 549 -21.10 0.62 10.90
CA PRO A 549 -21.48 1.43 12.06
C PRO A 549 -22.64 0.78 12.83
N ILE A 550 -22.39 -0.38 13.43
CA ILE A 550 -23.33 -1.09 14.32
C ILE A 550 -22.75 -1.06 15.74
N LEU A 551 -23.50 -0.47 16.66
CA LEU A 551 -23.18 -0.39 18.08
C LEU A 551 -24.11 -1.32 18.88
N HIS A 552 -23.55 -2.34 19.51
CA HIS A 552 -24.26 -3.23 20.43
C HIS A 552 -24.25 -2.64 21.84
N THR A 553 -25.42 -2.43 22.43
CA THR A 553 -25.58 -1.92 23.79
C THR A 553 -26.02 -3.04 24.72
N ILE A 554 -25.32 -3.13 25.85
CA ILE A 554 -25.48 -4.17 26.86
C ILE A 554 -25.62 -3.49 28.22
N LYS A 555 -26.62 -3.90 29.00
CA LYS A 555 -26.85 -3.44 30.37
C LYS A 555 -26.05 -4.32 31.35
N TYR A 556 -25.40 -3.71 32.34
CA TYR A 556 -24.71 -4.42 33.43
C TYR A 556 -25.01 -3.78 34.80
N SER A 557 -24.75 -4.51 35.87
CA SER A 557 -24.91 -4.03 37.25
C SER A 557 -23.59 -4.10 38.03
N ASP A 558 -22.89 -5.23 38.03
CA ASP A 558 -21.53 -5.34 38.61
C ASP A 558 -20.46 -4.99 37.56
N ILE A 559 -19.58 -4.06 37.91
CA ILE A 559 -18.42 -3.70 37.07
C ILE A 559 -17.51 -4.89 36.76
N LYS A 560 -17.43 -5.89 37.65
CA LYS A 560 -16.65 -7.11 37.40
C LYS A 560 -17.16 -7.87 36.17
N ASP A 561 -18.48 -7.93 36.00
CA ASP A 561 -19.10 -8.58 34.84
C ASP A 561 -18.79 -7.80 33.57
N ALA A 562 -18.91 -6.47 33.60
CA ALA A 562 -18.57 -5.63 32.45
C ALA A 562 -17.09 -5.75 32.02
N VAL A 563 -16.16 -5.88 32.98
CA VAL A 563 -14.74 -6.15 32.68
C VAL A 563 -14.56 -7.55 32.10
N ALA A 564 -15.23 -8.56 32.65
CA ALA A 564 -15.19 -9.91 32.10
C ALA A 564 -15.73 -9.96 30.66
N TRP A 565 -16.85 -9.29 30.39
CA TRP A 565 -17.44 -9.19 29.05
C TRP A 565 -16.61 -8.32 28.11
N ASN A 566 -15.87 -7.32 28.57
CA ASN A 566 -14.88 -6.64 27.72
C ASN A 566 -13.85 -7.65 27.17
N ASN A 567 -13.37 -8.54 28.05
CA ASN A 567 -12.29 -9.48 27.79
C ASN A 567 -12.75 -10.77 27.07
N GLU A 568 -14.05 -11.10 27.07
CA GLU A 568 -14.56 -12.39 26.59
C GLU A 568 -14.44 -12.64 25.07
N VAL A 569 -14.24 -11.58 24.28
CA VAL A 569 -14.11 -11.68 22.81
C VAL A 569 -12.69 -12.04 22.40
N GLY A 570 -12.54 -12.64 21.21
CA GLY A 570 -11.22 -13.03 20.67
C GLY A 570 -10.27 -11.86 20.42
N GLN A 571 -10.79 -10.68 20.06
CA GLN A 571 -10.02 -9.47 19.76
C GLN A 571 -9.58 -8.75 21.05
N GLY A 572 -8.44 -8.04 21.00
CA GLY A 572 -7.86 -7.33 22.15
C GLY A 572 -7.18 -6.01 21.76
N LEU A 573 -7.81 -5.21 20.90
CA LEU A 573 -7.21 -3.96 20.42
C LEU A 573 -7.37 -2.82 21.42
N SER A 574 -8.59 -2.28 21.57
CA SER A 574 -8.86 -1.09 22.38
C SER A 574 -10.07 -1.25 23.30
N SER A 575 -10.04 -0.54 24.42
CA SER A 575 -11.05 -0.58 25.46
C SER A 575 -11.06 0.74 26.25
N SER A 576 -12.23 1.18 26.71
CA SER A 576 -12.36 2.41 27.49
C SER A 576 -13.30 2.24 28.69
N LEU A 577 -12.92 2.82 29.83
CA LEU A 577 -13.78 2.97 31.00
C LEU A 577 -14.10 4.45 31.23
N PHE A 578 -15.38 4.79 31.38
CA PHE A 578 -15.84 6.09 31.83
C PHE A 578 -16.31 6.00 33.28
N THR A 579 -15.60 6.69 34.18
CA THR A 579 -15.84 6.70 35.63
C THR A 579 -15.08 7.87 36.27
N THR A 580 -15.49 8.28 37.46
CA THR A 580 -14.74 9.26 38.28
C THR A 580 -14.02 8.63 39.47
N ASP A 581 -14.26 7.34 39.74
CA ASP A 581 -13.63 6.58 40.82
C ASP A 581 -12.16 6.17 40.51
N PRO A 582 -11.17 6.70 41.25
CA PRO A 582 -9.77 6.33 41.08
C PRO A 582 -9.47 4.84 41.32
N GLU A 583 -10.19 4.18 42.24
CA GLU A 583 -9.96 2.76 42.53
C GLU A 583 -10.32 1.91 41.31
N ARG A 584 -11.45 2.19 40.65
CA ARG A 584 -11.83 1.51 39.41
C ARG A 584 -10.84 1.78 38.30
N ILE A 585 -10.32 3.00 38.19
CA ILE A 585 -9.29 3.37 37.21
C ILE A 585 -8.04 2.50 37.39
N PHE A 586 -7.50 2.40 38.61
CA PHE A 586 -6.29 1.60 38.85
C PHE A 586 -6.53 0.09 38.71
N ARG A 587 -7.73 -0.40 39.02
CA ARG A 587 -8.11 -1.80 38.75
C ARG A 587 -8.22 -2.07 37.25
N TRP A 588 -8.76 -1.14 36.48
CA TRP A 588 -8.96 -1.23 35.02
C TRP A 588 -7.66 -1.32 34.22
N ILE A 589 -6.63 -0.55 34.61
CA ILE A 589 -5.30 -0.62 34.00
C ILE A 589 -4.40 -1.69 34.64
N GLY A 590 -4.91 -2.39 35.65
CA GLY A 590 -4.18 -3.39 36.43
C GLY A 590 -4.33 -4.81 35.88
N PRO A 591 -3.72 -5.81 36.55
CA PRO A 591 -3.67 -7.20 36.09
C PRO A 591 -5.03 -7.91 36.02
N SER A 592 -6.06 -7.37 36.67
CA SER A 592 -7.43 -7.90 36.64
C SER A 592 -8.40 -7.00 35.88
N GLY A 593 -7.87 -6.03 35.13
CA GLY A 593 -8.64 -5.08 34.33
C GLY A 593 -8.78 -5.52 32.88
N SER A 594 -8.66 -4.55 31.96
CA SER A 594 -8.74 -4.80 30.52
C SER A 594 -7.58 -5.68 30.03
N ASP A 595 -7.87 -6.57 29.07
CA ASP A 595 -6.86 -7.37 28.37
C ASP A 595 -6.46 -6.82 26.98
N CYS A 596 -6.91 -5.60 26.66
CA CYS A 596 -6.59 -4.93 25.40
C CYS A 596 -5.18 -4.30 25.40
N GLY A 597 -4.63 -4.09 24.22
CA GLY A 597 -3.36 -3.36 24.06
C GLY A 597 -3.48 -1.85 24.30
N ILE A 598 -4.66 -1.27 24.04
CA ILE A 598 -5.01 0.12 24.34
C ILE A 598 -6.08 0.12 25.44
N VAL A 599 -5.74 0.74 26.57
CA VAL A 599 -6.59 0.80 27.77
C VAL A 599 -6.79 2.25 28.18
N ASN A 600 -7.99 2.75 27.90
CA ASN A 600 -8.33 4.16 28.02
C ASN A 600 -9.26 4.42 29.23
N VAL A 601 -9.21 5.65 29.74
CA VAL A 601 -10.12 6.16 30.77
C VAL A 601 -10.63 7.54 30.38
N ASN A 602 -11.95 7.73 30.40
CA ASN A 602 -12.63 8.99 30.06
C ASN A 602 -12.29 9.56 28.66
N ILE A 603 -11.84 8.69 27.76
CA ILE A 603 -11.60 8.93 26.32
C ILE A 603 -12.02 7.66 25.56
N PRO A 604 -12.64 7.77 24.38
CA PRO A 604 -13.16 6.60 23.66
C PRO A 604 -12.06 5.69 23.10
N THR A 605 -12.48 4.57 22.49
CA THR A 605 -11.59 3.51 22.00
C THR A 605 -10.68 3.93 20.84
N ASN A 606 -11.01 5.02 20.15
CA ASN A 606 -10.19 5.61 19.09
C ASN A 606 -9.23 6.70 19.59
N GLY A 607 -9.12 6.91 20.91
CA GLY A 607 -8.09 7.74 21.51
C GLY A 607 -6.75 7.02 21.52
N ALA A 608 -5.88 7.34 20.57
CA ALA A 608 -4.49 6.91 20.50
C ALA A 608 -3.66 8.01 19.84
N GLU A 609 -2.36 8.06 20.14
CA GLU A 609 -1.44 9.07 19.63
C GLU A 609 -0.05 8.49 19.39
N ILE A 610 0.74 9.17 18.56
CA ILE A 610 2.04 8.70 18.06
C ILE A 610 3.06 8.36 19.16
N GLY A 611 3.02 9.04 20.31
CA GLY A 611 3.98 8.79 21.39
C GLY A 611 3.89 7.38 21.99
N GLY A 612 2.70 6.76 21.94
CA GLY A 612 2.44 5.41 22.44
C GLY A 612 2.72 4.32 21.40
N ALA A 613 2.95 3.10 21.88
CA ALA A 613 2.92 1.92 21.02
C ALA A 613 1.47 1.56 20.70
N PHE A 614 1.07 1.73 19.44
CA PHE A 614 -0.26 1.35 18.97
C PHE A 614 -0.29 -0.16 18.67
N GLY A 615 -1.35 -0.86 19.08
CA GLY A 615 -1.61 -2.24 18.67
C GLY A 615 -2.33 -3.03 19.76
N GLY A 616 -2.66 -4.29 19.46
CA GLY A 616 -3.52 -5.11 20.34
C GLY A 616 -2.92 -6.45 20.75
N GLU A 617 -3.65 -7.13 21.63
CA GLU A 617 -3.38 -8.46 22.16
C GLU A 617 -4.32 -9.51 21.54
N LYS A 618 -4.19 -10.78 21.98
CA LYS A 618 -5.08 -11.89 21.58
C LYS A 618 -5.13 -12.04 20.05
N GLU A 619 -6.32 -12.16 19.47
CA GLU A 619 -6.49 -12.29 18.02
C GLU A 619 -6.23 -10.99 17.23
N THR A 620 -5.94 -9.87 17.90
CA THR A 620 -5.45 -8.65 17.25
C THR A 620 -3.97 -8.79 16.83
N GLY A 621 -3.24 -9.76 17.39
CA GLY A 621 -2.00 -10.29 16.80
C GLY A 621 -0.69 -9.94 17.53
N GLY A 622 -0.69 -9.03 18.50
CA GLY A 622 0.48 -8.73 19.33
C GLY A 622 1.50 -7.79 18.71
N GLY A 623 1.29 -7.32 17.47
CA GLY A 623 2.13 -6.30 16.84
C GLY A 623 2.07 -4.97 17.60
N ARG A 624 3.10 -4.13 17.41
CA ARG A 624 3.05 -2.73 17.83
C ARG A 624 3.63 -1.79 16.78
N GLU A 625 2.98 -0.66 16.56
CA GLU A 625 3.39 0.40 15.63
C GLU A 625 3.68 1.71 16.37
N SER A 626 4.30 2.66 15.66
CA SER A 626 4.52 4.03 16.12
C SER A 626 5.56 4.17 17.25
N GLY A 627 5.16 4.61 18.46
CA GLY A 627 6.05 5.10 19.51
C GLY A 627 6.60 4.05 20.48
N SER A 628 7.02 4.52 21.67
CA SER A 628 7.70 3.71 22.69
C SER A 628 8.89 2.92 22.11
N THR A 629 8.96 1.61 22.36
CA THR A 629 10.00 0.72 21.84
C THR A 629 9.57 -0.09 20.63
N ALA A 630 8.51 0.30 19.92
CA ALA A 630 8.01 -0.43 18.75
C ALA A 630 9.08 -0.63 17.67
N TRP A 631 10.03 0.32 17.55
CA TRP A 631 11.19 0.27 16.66
C TRP A 631 12.04 -1.00 16.80
N GLN A 632 12.06 -1.62 17.97
CA GLN A 632 12.83 -2.85 18.22
C GLN A 632 12.35 -4.02 17.36
N GLN A 633 11.08 -4.03 16.93
CA GLN A 633 10.54 -5.06 16.02
C GLN A 633 11.18 -4.96 14.62
N TYR A 634 11.58 -3.76 14.21
CA TYR A 634 12.21 -3.46 12.92
C TYR A 634 13.73 -3.68 12.92
N MET A 635 14.29 -4.13 14.05
CA MET A 635 15.72 -4.40 14.20
C MET A 635 15.97 -5.80 14.77
N ARG A 636 17.21 -6.26 14.70
CA ARG A 636 17.68 -7.47 15.38
C ARG A 636 18.62 -7.09 16.52
N ARG A 637 18.36 -7.67 17.70
CA ARG A 637 19.19 -7.53 18.90
C ARG A 637 20.36 -8.50 18.87
N GLN A 638 21.53 -8.06 19.32
CA GLN A 638 22.71 -8.90 19.51
C GLN A 638 23.31 -8.62 20.89
N THR A 639 23.55 -9.68 21.68
CA THR A 639 24.34 -9.58 22.90
C THR A 639 25.79 -9.85 22.55
N CYS A 640 26.62 -8.82 22.62
CA CYS A 640 28.03 -8.87 22.26
C CYS A 640 28.87 -8.92 23.54
N THR A 641 29.76 -9.91 23.63
CA THR A 641 30.77 -9.98 24.70
C THR A 641 32.14 -9.85 24.07
N ILE A 642 32.91 -8.85 24.49
CA ILE A 642 34.23 -8.54 23.96
C ILE A 642 35.24 -8.71 25.08
N ASN A 643 36.09 -9.73 24.96
CA ASN A 643 37.27 -9.87 25.80
C ASN A 643 38.35 -8.91 25.30
N TYR A 644 38.76 -7.95 26.13
CA TYR A 644 39.84 -7.00 25.81
C TYR A 644 41.09 -7.23 26.67
N SER A 645 41.10 -8.27 27.52
CA SER A 645 42.19 -8.52 28.48
C SER A 645 43.32 -9.39 27.96
N GLY A 646 43.12 -10.12 26.86
CA GLY A 646 44.03 -11.17 26.41
C GLY A 646 44.07 -12.40 27.33
N MET A 647 43.30 -12.41 28.42
CA MET A 647 43.18 -13.53 29.33
C MET A 647 41.96 -14.38 28.96
N LEU A 648 42.15 -15.69 28.89
CA LEU A 648 41.07 -16.68 28.81
C LEU A 648 41.01 -17.38 30.17
N PRO A 649 40.16 -16.92 31.12
CA PRO A 649 39.92 -17.70 32.32
C PRO A 649 39.25 -19.01 31.89
N LEU A 650 39.98 -20.12 32.03
CA LEU A 650 39.49 -21.44 31.67
C LEU A 650 38.40 -21.82 32.67
N ALA A 651 37.15 -21.87 32.19
CA ALA A 651 36.10 -22.56 32.93
C ALA A 651 36.50 -24.05 33.05
N GLN A 652 36.17 -24.66 34.19
CA GLN A 652 36.35 -26.11 34.45
C GLN A 652 37.79 -26.60 34.71
N GLY A 653 38.75 -25.72 35.05
CA GLY A 653 40.08 -26.17 35.54
C GLY A 653 40.98 -26.83 34.48
N ILE A 654 40.61 -26.71 33.21
CA ILE A 654 41.43 -27.15 32.06
C ILE A 654 42.66 -26.22 31.98
N LYS A 655 43.84 -26.75 31.65
CA LYS A 655 45.08 -26.00 31.35
C LYS A 655 45.50 -26.33 29.91
N PHE A 656 45.86 -25.32 29.12
CA PHE A 656 46.54 -25.53 27.83
C PHE A 656 48.04 -25.29 28.04
N GLU A 657 48.89 -26.19 27.54
CA GLU A 657 50.36 -26.09 27.54
C GLU A 657 50.87 -25.01 26.59
#